data_AF-A0A5Q4H0B5-F1
#
_entry.id   AF-A0A5Q4H0B5-F1
#
_cell.length_a   1.000
_cell.length_b   1.000
_cell.length_c   1.000
_cell.angle_alpha   90.00
_cell.angle_beta   90.00
_cell.angle_gamma   90.00
#
_symmetry.space_group_name_H-M   'P 1'
#
loop_
_entity.id
_entity.type
_entity.pdbx_description
1 polymer ?
#
loop_
_entity_poly.entity_id
_entity_poly.type
_entity_poly.pdbx_seq_one_letter_code
_entity_poly.pdbx_strand_id
1 'polypeptide(L)'
;MDLSAIETRDVQLSIGYHQGQPVLRLEAGHQQRWPGITIVPAQDRWDLTDREAVSVVVRNTGEHPLRFGLRADSPNIEGQQQYIQVVEDIAAAQQKTVRLPLTRRAPAALRDKLFGMRGYPGRLNPDRGIDVAQVTAILCFVSQPDRAHTLELSQLQATGRYEDAIWLTAEPETLFPMIDRFGQYKHGTWPGKVSDEQDLQQRIAIEDQDLAAHVGPDGWTQYGGWSDGPQLEATGRFRVTNRDGKWWLVDPEGRLFWSHGIDCVRWTSGTTPITDREFYFADLPAKDSPLAVFYGRASWAPHGYYHNRGTYRTFNFTGSNLARKYGESWRQTFQQRSHQRLRSWGLNTIGNWSDPEIYGLAQTPYVVTVSSGRLPIEGSTGYWGKFPDPFDPAFRETTQRNMAAQQQAANSPWCLGVFVDNELSWGEEVSLALATLASPSKQAAKQAMIADLQAKYESIERLNDAWGTEHASWQALSEHQQPPPDHPRALADLQAFATRIADQYFEVCREAVKKYAPNTLYLGCRFAWVNDRAVQSAAKYCDVISYNLYRESVANFRLPAALDAPVIIGEFHFGALDRGMFHTGLRATANQQERAEAYLHYVRGALENPQLVGTHWFQFGDQATTGRGDGENYQIGFLDICDTPYPEIITTSRKVGQQMYRWR
;
A
#
# COMPACT_ATOMS: atom_id res chain seq x y z
N MET A 1 -24.09 28.50 18.76
CA MET A 1 -23.41 27.29 19.28
C MET A 1 -23.04 27.60 20.72
N ASP A 2 -23.56 26.84 21.66
CA ASP A 2 -23.20 26.99 23.08
C ASP A 2 -21.91 26.22 23.34
N LEU A 3 -20.80 26.94 23.55
CA LEU A 3 -19.50 26.32 23.79
C LEU A 3 -19.43 25.57 25.12
N SER A 4 -20.31 25.89 26.08
CA SER A 4 -20.32 25.23 27.38
C SER A 4 -20.79 23.78 27.33
N ALA A 5 -21.46 23.38 26.24
CA ALA A 5 -21.91 22.02 25.99
C ALA A 5 -20.86 21.14 25.29
N ILE A 6 -19.66 21.66 25.01
CA ILE A 6 -18.57 20.94 24.35
C ILE A 6 -17.50 20.60 25.37
N GLU A 7 -17.22 19.32 25.55
CA GLU A 7 -16.13 18.89 26.42
C GLU A 7 -14.79 19.12 25.71
N THR A 8 -13.83 19.68 26.43
CA THR A 8 -12.50 19.99 25.90
C THR A 8 -11.42 19.17 26.60
N ARG A 9 -10.39 18.78 25.84
CA ARG A 9 -9.19 18.16 26.38
C ARG A 9 -7.97 18.83 25.74
N ASP A 10 -7.20 19.55 26.53
CA ASP A 10 -5.99 20.25 26.07
C ASP A 10 -6.23 21.08 24.78
N VAL A 11 -7.36 21.80 24.77
CA VAL A 11 -7.76 22.69 23.67
C VAL A 11 -8.47 23.92 24.22
N GLN A 12 -8.21 25.09 23.65
CA GLN A 12 -9.01 26.30 23.87
C GLN A 12 -9.97 26.50 22.70
N LEU A 13 -11.22 26.87 23.00
CA LEU A 13 -12.28 27.06 22.00
C LEU A 13 -12.69 28.53 21.88
N SER A 14 -12.91 28.95 20.64
CA SER A 14 -13.55 30.23 20.33
C SER A 14 -14.41 30.12 19.07
N ILE A 15 -15.35 31.06 18.91
CA ILE A 15 -16.13 31.19 17.68
C ILE A 15 -15.41 32.20 16.77
N GLY A 16 -15.07 31.76 15.56
CA GLY A 16 -14.53 32.60 14.50
C GLY A 16 -15.52 32.78 13.35
N TYR A 17 -15.10 33.54 12.34
CA TYR A 17 -15.83 33.66 11.08
C TYR A 17 -14.86 33.42 9.92
N HIS A 18 -15.27 32.58 8.97
CA HIS A 18 -14.55 32.35 7.72
C HIS A 18 -15.52 32.54 6.55
N GLN A 19 -15.19 33.47 5.64
CA GLN A 19 -16.06 33.85 4.52
C GLN A 19 -17.50 34.21 4.95
N GLY A 20 -17.64 34.87 6.10
CA GLY A 20 -18.93 35.27 6.66
C GLY A 20 -19.72 34.14 7.33
N GLN A 21 -19.22 32.90 7.36
CA GLN A 21 -19.84 31.77 8.05
C GLN A 21 -19.18 31.53 9.41
N PRO A 22 -19.94 31.21 10.48
CA PRO A 22 -19.38 30.90 11.78
C PRO A 22 -18.58 29.59 11.73
N VAL A 23 -17.41 29.59 12.35
CA VAL A 23 -16.54 28.40 12.49
C VAL A 23 -16.14 28.21 13.94
N LEU A 24 -15.90 26.97 14.35
CA LEU A 24 -15.37 26.65 15.68
C LEU A 24 -13.84 26.62 15.59
N ARG A 25 -13.16 27.56 16.24
CA ARG A 25 -11.70 27.62 16.28
C ARG A 25 -11.18 26.86 17.49
N LEU A 26 -10.20 26.01 17.24
CA LEU A 26 -9.50 25.18 18.22
C LEU A 26 -8.03 25.63 18.27
N GLU A 27 -7.55 25.89 19.48
CA GLU A 27 -6.12 26.00 19.79
C GLU A 27 -5.73 24.76 20.58
N ALA A 28 -5.27 23.73 19.88
CA ALA A 28 -4.92 22.44 20.45
C ALA A 28 -3.49 22.45 21.01
N GLY A 29 -3.33 22.00 22.24
CA GLY A 29 -2.04 21.79 22.89
C GLY A 29 -1.33 20.53 22.39
N HIS A 30 -0.35 20.08 23.17
CA HIS A 30 0.46 18.88 22.90
C HIS A 30 0.84 18.12 24.17
N GLN A 31 0.15 18.40 25.28
CA GLN A 31 0.35 17.71 26.56
C GLN A 31 -0.48 16.43 26.63
N GLN A 32 -1.54 16.35 25.83
CA GLN A 32 -2.37 15.15 25.69
C GLN A 32 -2.07 14.41 24.40
N ARG A 33 -2.36 13.10 24.40
CA ARG A 33 -2.20 12.26 23.20
C ARG A 33 -3.19 12.65 22.09
N TRP A 34 -4.37 13.15 22.47
CA TRP A 34 -5.46 13.51 21.56
C TRP A 34 -6.15 14.80 22.03
N PRO A 35 -5.47 15.96 21.97
CA PRO A 35 -6.09 17.24 22.28
C PRO A 35 -7.22 17.52 21.28
N GLY A 36 -8.36 17.97 21.78
CA GLY A 36 -9.55 18.13 20.95
C GLY A 36 -10.84 18.29 21.74
N ILE A 37 -11.95 18.10 21.03
CA ILE A 37 -13.29 18.26 21.56
C ILE A 37 -14.08 16.95 21.48
N THR A 38 -14.98 16.77 22.44
CA THR A 38 -16.03 15.76 22.41
C THR A 38 -17.38 16.47 22.34
N ILE A 39 -18.19 16.07 21.38
CA ILE A 39 -19.55 16.54 21.18
C ILE A 39 -20.48 15.41 21.55
N VAL A 40 -21.37 15.67 22.50
CA VAL A 40 -22.37 14.71 22.99
C VAL A 40 -23.77 15.12 22.52
N PRO A 41 -24.69 14.16 22.33
CA PRO A 41 -26.06 14.45 21.97
C PRO A 41 -26.76 15.22 23.09
N ALA A 42 -27.70 16.11 22.72
CA ALA A 42 -28.57 16.78 23.70
C ALA A 42 -29.55 15.81 24.37
N GLN A 43 -29.78 14.65 23.75
CA GLN A 43 -30.46 13.48 24.30
C GLN A 43 -29.43 12.39 24.58
N ASP A 44 -29.84 11.23 25.10
CA ASP A 44 -28.88 10.16 25.44
C ASP A 44 -28.09 9.58 24.23
N ARG A 45 -28.61 9.68 22.99
CA ARG A 45 -27.92 9.20 21.77
C ARG A 45 -28.36 9.90 20.48
N TRP A 46 -27.58 9.72 19.40
CA TRP A 46 -28.00 9.92 18.01
C TRP A 46 -28.27 8.58 17.32
N ASP A 47 -29.34 8.53 16.52
CA ASP A 47 -29.60 7.45 15.58
C ASP A 47 -29.10 7.85 14.18
N LEU A 48 -28.05 7.18 13.71
CA LEU A 48 -27.44 7.37 12.39
C LEU A 48 -27.65 6.16 11.48
N THR A 49 -28.69 5.36 11.72
CA THR A 49 -28.97 4.15 10.95
C THR A 49 -29.12 4.44 9.46
N ASP A 50 -29.80 5.53 9.10
CA ASP A 50 -30.05 5.95 7.71
C ASP A 50 -28.88 6.69 7.05
N ARG A 51 -27.72 6.80 7.72
CA ARG A 51 -26.56 7.58 7.24
C ARG A 51 -25.38 6.70 6.89
N GLU A 52 -24.58 7.12 5.92
CA GLU A 52 -23.36 6.40 5.54
C GLU A 52 -22.13 6.83 6.33
N ALA A 53 -22.09 8.09 6.76
CA ALA A 53 -20.90 8.70 7.33
C ALA A 53 -21.23 9.88 8.24
N VAL A 54 -20.24 10.29 9.02
CA VAL A 54 -20.14 11.62 9.63
C VAL A 54 -19.01 12.37 8.93
N SER A 55 -19.18 13.65 8.63
CA SER A 55 -18.14 14.47 8.00
C SER A 55 -17.98 15.81 8.69
N VAL A 56 -16.77 16.37 8.65
CA VAL A 56 -16.45 17.73 9.10
C VAL A 56 -15.49 18.40 8.13
N VAL A 57 -15.70 19.68 7.85
CA VAL A 57 -14.73 20.50 7.13
C VAL A 57 -13.73 21.06 8.12
N VAL A 58 -12.46 20.74 7.91
CA VAL A 58 -11.34 21.15 8.75
C VAL A 58 -10.45 22.09 7.96
N ARG A 59 -10.13 23.26 8.53
CA ARG A 59 -9.14 24.18 8.00
C ARG A 59 -7.96 24.25 8.97
N ASN A 60 -6.79 23.83 8.54
CA ASN A 60 -5.56 24.03 9.30
C ASN A 60 -5.13 25.49 9.12
N THR A 61 -5.20 26.28 10.19
CA THR A 61 -4.87 27.72 10.16
C THR A 61 -3.46 28.00 10.65
N GLY A 62 -2.75 26.98 11.14
CA GLY A 62 -1.36 27.07 11.55
C GLY A 62 -0.37 26.91 10.39
N GLU A 63 0.90 27.07 10.74
CA GLU A 63 2.04 27.03 9.80
C GLU A 63 2.60 25.61 9.59
N HIS A 64 2.11 24.62 10.35
CA HIS A 64 2.59 23.24 10.31
C HIS A 64 1.47 22.28 9.94
N PRO A 65 1.77 21.19 9.18
CA PRO A 65 0.81 20.14 8.94
C PRO A 65 0.34 19.52 10.27
N LEU A 66 -0.91 19.08 10.33
CA LEU A 66 -1.49 18.41 11.49
C LEU A 66 -2.14 17.08 11.08
N ARG A 67 -2.28 16.17 12.04
CA ARG A 67 -2.98 14.88 11.86
C ARG A 67 -4.34 14.99 12.53
N PHE A 68 -5.40 15.21 11.77
CA PHE A 68 -6.74 15.39 12.32
C PHE A 68 -7.46 14.05 12.45
N GLY A 69 -7.99 13.77 13.63
CA GLY A 69 -8.83 12.61 13.92
C GLY A 69 -10.31 12.99 14.00
N LEU A 70 -11.16 12.21 13.33
CA LEU A 70 -12.61 12.22 13.49
C LEU A 70 -13.05 10.84 13.99
N ARG A 71 -13.81 10.81 15.08
CA ARG A 71 -14.21 9.57 15.76
C ARG A 71 -15.67 9.60 16.20
N ALA A 72 -16.32 8.45 16.17
CA ALA A 72 -17.67 8.25 16.69
C ALA A 72 -17.68 7.09 17.70
N ASP A 73 -18.32 7.32 18.84
CA ASP A 73 -18.45 6.36 19.94
C ASP A 73 -19.88 5.83 20.04
N SER A 74 -20.00 4.60 20.53
CA SER A 74 -21.25 3.95 20.91
C SER A 74 -21.10 3.29 22.30
N PRO A 75 -22.19 2.84 22.95
CA PRO A 75 -22.12 2.22 24.27
C PRO A 75 -21.09 1.09 24.35
N ASN A 76 -20.35 1.08 25.45
CA ASN A 76 -19.38 0.03 25.74
C ASN A 76 -20.06 -1.34 25.80
N ILE A 77 -19.40 -2.36 25.27
CA ILE A 77 -19.80 -3.76 25.45
C ILE A 77 -18.80 -4.39 26.41
N GLU A 78 -19.29 -5.00 27.49
CA GLU A 78 -18.45 -5.76 28.44
C GLU A 78 -17.25 -4.95 28.94
N GLY A 79 -17.46 -3.65 29.16
CA GLY A 79 -16.41 -2.72 29.61
C GLY A 79 -15.44 -2.25 28.52
N GLN A 80 -15.56 -2.75 27.29
CA GLN A 80 -14.73 -2.34 26.16
C GLN A 80 -15.37 -1.19 25.38
N GLN A 81 -14.59 -0.12 25.16
CA GLN A 81 -15.03 1.03 24.40
C GLN A 81 -15.28 0.69 22.93
N GLN A 82 -16.43 1.11 22.41
CA GLN A 82 -16.86 0.84 21.05
C GLN A 82 -16.80 2.11 20.22
N TYR A 83 -15.82 2.21 19.32
CA TYR A 83 -15.62 3.39 18.51
C TYR A 83 -15.11 3.05 17.11
N ILE A 84 -15.35 3.97 16.19
CA ILE A 84 -14.74 4.01 14.86
C ILE A 84 -14.06 5.36 14.67
N GLN A 85 -12.94 5.37 13.94
CA GLN A 85 -12.20 6.61 13.70
C GLN A 85 -11.47 6.62 12.37
N VAL A 86 -11.26 7.82 11.85
CA VAL A 86 -10.34 8.12 10.74
C VAL A 86 -9.33 9.15 11.23
N VAL A 87 -8.10 9.08 10.71
CA VAL A 87 -7.05 10.08 10.94
C VAL A 87 -6.49 10.49 9.59
N GLU A 88 -6.55 11.77 9.29
CA GLU A 88 -6.14 12.37 8.03
C GLU A 88 -5.05 13.41 8.25
N ASP A 89 -4.05 13.43 7.38
CA ASP A 89 -3.06 14.50 7.36
C ASP A 89 -3.66 15.73 6.67
N ILE A 90 -3.47 16.92 7.26
CA ILE A 90 -3.94 18.21 6.76
C ILE A 90 -2.75 19.17 6.73
N ALA A 91 -2.32 19.55 5.54
CA ALA A 91 -1.20 20.47 5.34
C ALA A 91 -1.50 21.87 5.94
N ALA A 92 -0.44 22.65 6.18
CA ALA A 92 -0.57 24.03 6.61
C ALA A 92 -1.42 24.84 5.62
N ALA A 93 -2.29 25.71 6.13
CA ALA A 93 -3.27 26.49 5.34
C ALA A 93 -4.27 25.69 4.49
N GLN A 94 -4.28 24.35 4.57
CA GLN A 94 -5.20 23.50 3.80
C GLN A 94 -6.58 23.45 4.46
N GLN A 95 -7.62 23.45 3.62
CA GLN A 95 -8.97 23.06 4.00
C GLN A 95 -9.30 21.69 3.40
N LYS A 96 -9.84 20.77 4.20
CA LYS A 96 -10.18 19.40 3.81
C LYS A 96 -11.47 18.94 4.48
N THR A 97 -12.31 18.23 3.73
CA THR A 97 -13.46 17.52 4.31
C THR A 97 -12.99 16.16 4.80
N VAL A 98 -13.01 15.96 6.12
CA VAL A 98 -12.71 14.68 6.75
C VAL A 98 -14.01 13.90 6.90
N ARG A 99 -14.07 12.71 6.32
CA ARG A 99 -15.25 11.83 6.33
C ARG A 99 -14.93 10.55 7.10
N LEU A 100 -15.75 10.24 8.10
CA LEU A 100 -15.76 9.00 8.86
C LEU A 100 -16.91 8.11 8.36
N PRO A 101 -16.64 7.09 7.52
CA PRO A 101 -17.67 6.12 7.14
C PRO A 101 -18.15 5.34 8.37
N LEU A 102 -19.47 5.22 8.53
CA LEU A 102 -20.09 4.49 9.63
C LEU A 102 -19.91 2.98 9.41
N THR A 103 -18.94 2.41 10.11
CA THR A 103 -18.72 0.96 10.17
C THR A 103 -19.65 0.35 11.21
N ARG A 104 -20.53 -0.55 10.78
CA ARG A 104 -21.66 -1.05 11.55
C ARG A 104 -21.31 -2.35 12.26
N ARG A 105 -21.78 -2.51 13.50
CA ARG A 105 -21.68 -3.77 14.21
C ARG A 105 -22.41 -4.87 13.45
N ALA A 106 -21.73 -6.00 13.21
CA ALA A 106 -22.40 -7.15 12.63
C ALA A 106 -23.46 -7.73 13.58
N PRO A 107 -24.66 -8.08 13.08
CA PRO A 107 -25.65 -8.88 13.81
C PRO A 107 -25.01 -10.15 14.39
N ALA A 108 -25.43 -10.57 15.59
CA ALA A 108 -24.82 -11.69 16.30
C ALA A 108 -24.76 -12.97 15.44
N ALA A 109 -25.82 -13.28 14.70
CA ALA A 109 -25.90 -14.44 13.81
C ALA A 109 -24.91 -14.41 12.63
N LEU A 110 -24.39 -13.23 12.26
CA LEU A 110 -23.44 -13.06 11.16
C LEU A 110 -21.99 -12.99 11.64
N ARG A 111 -21.71 -12.76 12.94
CA ARG A 111 -20.35 -12.51 13.44
C ARG A 111 -19.39 -13.65 13.13
N ASP A 112 -19.77 -14.88 13.45
CA ASP A 112 -18.91 -16.06 13.24
C ASP A 112 -18.91 -16.54 11.79
N LYS A 113 -19.76 -15.96 10.93
CA LYS A 113 -19.84 -16.28 9.51
C LYS A 113 -19.11 -15.27 8.63
N LEU A 114 -18.81 -14.07 9.12
CA LEU A 114 -18.09 -13.03 8.38
C LEU A 114 -16.61 -13.02 8.80
N PHE A 115 -15.76 -13.72 8.06
CA PHE A 115 -14.34 -13.82 8.35
C PHE A 115 -13.47 -13.94 7.09
N GLY A 116 -12.15 -13.76 7.28
CA GLY A 116 -11.16 -13.89 6.20
C GLY A 116 -11.19 -12.76 5.18
N MET A 117 -11.77 -11.60 5.54
CA MET A 117 -11.80 -10.38 4.72
C MET A 117 -11.46 -9.16 5.58
N ARG A 118 -10.93 -8.09 4.97
CA ARG A 118 -10.70 -6.81 5.66
C ARG A 118 -11.92 -5.90 5.65
N GLY A 119 -12.72 -5.94 4.58
CA GLY A 119 -14.03 -5.29 4.53
C GLY A 119 -15.15 -6.30 4.30
N TYR A 120 -16.35 -5.98 4.78
CA TYR A 120 -17.54 -6.83 4.70
C TYR A 120 -18.73 -6.10 4.05
N PRO A 121 -19.71 -6.84 3.51
CA PRO A 121 -20.92 -6.25 2.93
C PRO A 121 -21.57 -5.23 3.87
N GLY A 122 -22.08 -4.12 3.32
CA GLY A 122 -22.82 -3.11 4.10
C GLY A 122 -21.98 -2.38 5.15
N ARG A 123 -20.65 -2.41 5.01
CA ARG A 123 -19.72 -1.88 6.03
C ARG A 123 -19.93 -2.51 7.40
N LEU A 124 -20.41 -3.76 7.43
CA LEU A 124 -20.43 -4.54 8.65
C LEU A 124 -19.00 -4.76 9.13
N ASN A 125 -18.83 -4.92 10.43
CA ASN A 125 -17.58 -5.37 11.01
C ASN A 125 -17.88 -6.22 12.26
N PRO A 126 -17.47 -7.50 12.27
CA PRO A 126 -17.72 -8.40 13.39
C PRO A 126 -16.97 -8.00 14.66
N ASP A 127 -15.82 -7.33 14.52
CA ASP A 127 -14.88 -7.09 15.63
C ASP A 127 -14.87 -5.62 16.10
N ARG A 128 -15.11 -4.67 15.20
CA ARG A 128 -14.87 -3.23 15.44
C ARG A 128 -15.99 -2.30 14.99
N GLY A 129 -17.15 -2.84 14.62
CA GLY A 129 -18.31 -2.03 14.23
C GLY A 129 -19.03 -1.44 15.44
N ILE A 130 -19.54 -0.21 15.30
CA ILE A 130 -20.35 0.45 16.33
C ILE A 130 -21.84 0.20 16.14
N ASP A 131 -22.61 0.37 17.21
CA ASP A 131 -24.06 0.49 17.11
C ASP A 131 -24.43 1.91 16.66
N VAL A 132 -24.69 2.02 15.36
CA VAL A 132 -25.02 3.29 14.69
C VAL A 132 -26.39 3.85 15.07
N ALA A 133 -27.27 3.07 15.69
CA ALA A 133 -28.52 3.58 16.26
C ALA A 133 -28.30 4.20 17.66
N GLN A 134 -27.10 4.03 18.21
CA GLN A 134 -26.73 4.38 19.57
C GLN A 134 -25.40 5.16 19.58
N VAL A 135 -25.26 6.20 18.75
CA VAL A 135 -24.04 7.01 18.77
C VAL A 135 -24.08 7.98 19.94
N THR A 136 -23.10 7.87 20.85
CA THR A 136 -23.08 8.61 22.13
C THR A 136 -22.13 9.80 22.12
N ALA A 137 -21.15 9.83 21.22
CA ALA A 137 -20.26 10.98 21.08
C ALA A 137 -19.60 11.06 19.70
N ILE A 138 -19.28 12.28 19.27
CA ILE A 138 -18.39 12.57 18.14
C ILE A 138 -17.18 13.33 18.65
N LEU A 139 -15.98 12.86 18.33
CA LEU A 139 -14.72 13.47 18.75
C LEU A 139 -13.98 14.04 17.53
N CYS A 140 -13.47 15.26 17.69
CA CYS A 140 -12.59 15.93 16.74
C CYS A 140 -11.29 16.29 17.45
N PHE A 141 -10.15 15.74 17.02
CA PHE A 141 -8.88 15.86 17.75
C PHE A 141 -7.67 15.99 16.84
N VAL A 142 -6.56 16.49 17.39
CA VAL A 142 -5.24 16.39 16.76
C VAL A 142 -4.55 15.15 17.31
N SER A 143 -4.07 14.27 16.43
CA SER A 143 -3.53 12.95 16.79
C SER A 143 -2.05 13.02 17.11
N GLN A 144 -1.69 12.78 18.37
CA GLN A 144 -0.32 12.70 18.89
C GLN A 144 0.56 13.90 18.46
N PRO A 145 0.12 15.15 18.69
CA PRO A 145 0.91 16.31 18.31
C PRO A 145 2.17 16.43 19.17
N ASP A 146 3.25 16.92 18.55
CA ASP A 146 4.51 17.28 19.20
C ASP A 146 4.59 18.79 19.53
N ARG A 147 3.59 19.56 19.09
CA ARG A 147 3.51 21.02 19.21
C ARG A 147 2.06 21.49 19.22
N ALA A 148 1.84 22.75 19.59
CA ALA A 148 0.51 23.34 19.50
C ALA A 148 0.06 23.53 18.04
N HIS A 149 -1.24 23.39 17.79
CA HIS A 149 -1.87 23.59 16.48
C HIS A 149 -3.10 24.47 16.57
N THR A 150 -3.33 25.27 15.53
CA THR A 150 -4.57 26.05 15.38
C THR A 150 -5.34 25.55 14.17
N LEU A 151 -6.63 25.29 14.36
CA LEU A 151 -7.52 24.80 13.31
C LEU A 151 -8.94 25.34 13.48
N GLU A 152 -9.70 25.34 12.40
CA GLU A 152 -11.11 25.71 12.37
C GLU A 152 -11.95 24.54 11.86
N LEU A 153 -13.07 24.30 12.53
CA LEU A 153 -14.05 23.28 12.18
C LEU A 153 -15.35 23.94 11.70
N SER A 154 -15.92 23.36 10.66
CA SER A 154 -17.22 23.76 10.12
C SER A 154 -17.95 22.57 9.52
N GLN A 155 -19.27 22.70 9.33
CA GLN A 155 -20.09 21.69 8.66
C GLN A 155 -19.94 20.26 9.21
N LEU A 156 -19.88 20.12 10.55
CA LEU A 156 -19.98 18.81 11.16
C LEU A 156 -21.40 18.28 10.98
N GLN A 157 -21.56 17.21 10.20
CA GLN A 157 -22.88 16.68 9.82
C GLN A 157 -22.82 15.19 9.48
N ALA A 158 -23.94 14.50 9.66
CA ALA A 158 -24.12 13.16 9.11
C ALA A 158 -24.43 13.25 7.61
N THR A 159 -23.78 12.42 6.79
CA THR A 159 -23.83 12.50 5.32
C THR A 159 -24.12 11.14 4.68
N GLY A 160 -24.60 11.20 3.44
CA GLY A 160 -25.03 10.04 2.68
C GLY A 160 -26.35 9.46 3.20
N ARG A 161 -27.04 8.73 2.34
CA ARG A 161 -28.18 7.90 2.71
C ARG A 161 -27.74 6.45 2.64
N TYR A 162 -27.88 5.74 3.75
CA TYR A 162 -27.71 4.30 3.77
C TYR A 162 -29.08 3.65 3.56
N GLU A 163 -29.27 3.05 2.40
CA GLU A 163 -30.49 2.29 2.12
C GLU A 163 -30.32 0.88 2.66
N ASP A 164 -31.27 0.44 3.49
CA ASP A 164 -31.28 -0.88 4.10
C ASP A 164 -31.22 -1.93 3.00
N ALA A 165 -30.10 -2.62 2.96
CA ALA A 165 -29.97 -3.77 2.13
C ALA A 165 -30.76 -4.88 2.81
N ILE A 166 -31.87 -5.31 2.20
CA ILE A 166 -32.90 -6.24 2.75
C ILE A 166 -32.32 -7.51 3.40
N TRP A 167 -31.06 -7.85 3.11
CA TRP A 167 -30.29 -8.96 3.69
C TRP A 167 -29.60 -8.64 5.04
N LEU A 168 -29.68 -7.41 5.57
CA LEU A 168 -29.18 -7.04 6.92
C LEU A 168 -30.11 -7.53 8.04
N THR A 169 -30.75 -8.68 7.86
CA THR A 169 -31.54 -9.33 8.90
C THR A 169 -30.64 -10.20 9.78
N ALA A 170 -31.17 -10.71 10.89
CA ALA A 170 -30.47 -11.66 11.74
C ALA A 170 -30.40 -13.08 11.13
N GLU A 171 -30.88 -13.30 9.91
CA GLU A 171 -30.97 -14.62 9.26
C GLU A 171 -29.83 -14.80 8.24
N PRO A 172 -28.78 -15.59 8.53
CA PRO A 172 -27.62 -15.76 7.66
C PRO A 172 -27.95 -16.23 6.24
N GLU A 173 -29.03 -16.96 6.05
CA GLU A 173 -29.52 -17.49 4.78
C GLU A 173 -29.97 -16.38 3.83
N THR A 174 -30.24 -15.18 4.35
CA THR A 174 -30.55 -14.00 3.51
C THR A 174 -29.30 -13.37 2.90
N LEU A 175 -28.14 -13.55 3.55
CA LEU A 175 -26.85 -13.09 3.04
C LEU A 175 -26.14 -14.17 2.22
N PHE A 176 -26.10 -15.41 2.70
CA PHE A 176 -25.32 -16.48 2.08
C PHE A 176 -26.15 -17.39 1.16
N PRO A 177 -25.61 -17.81 0.01
CA PRO A 177 -24.33 -17.41 -0.57
C PRO A 177 -24.36 -15.96 -1.08
N MET A 178 -23.26 -15.24 -0.87
CA MET A 178 -23.16 -13.79 -1.14
C MET A 178 -22.31 -13.45 -2.37
N ILE A 179 -21.61 -14.42 -2.94
CA ILE A 179 -20.75 -14.25 -4.12
C ILE A 179 -21.34 -15.04 -5.28
N ASP A 180 -21.51 -14.38 -6.43
CA ASP A 180 -22.02 -15.02 -7.64
C ASP A 180 -20.94 -15.85 -8.38
N ARG A 181 -21.33 -16.50 -9.48
CA ARG A 181 -20.46 -17.37 -10.29
C ARG A 181 -19.25 -16.65 -10.92
N PHE A 182 -19.30 -15.32 -11.02
CA PHE A 182 -18.23 -14.47 -11.55
C PHE A 182 -17.32 -13.92 -10.44
N GLY A 183 -17.62 -14.20 -9.18
CA GLY A 183 -16.84 -13.71 -8.04
C GLY A 183 -17.28 -12.33 -7.55
N GLN A 184 -18.42 -11.81 -8.03
CA GLN A 184 -18.94 -10.49 -7.64
C GLN A 184 -19.93 -10.61 -6.48
N TYR A 185 -20.20 -9.49 -5.80
CA TYR A 185 -21.25 -9.44 -4.80
C TYR A 185 -22.64 -9.70 -5.40
N LYS A 186 -23.31 -10.75 -4.94
CA LYS A 186 -24.58 -11.23 -5.48
C LYS A 186 -25.73 -10.24 -5.28
N HIS A 187 -25.82 -9.62 -4.11
CA HIS A 187 -27.00 -8.83 -3.70
C HIS A 187 -26.95 -7.35 -4.08
N GLY A 188 -25.86 -6.89 -4.70
CA GLY A 188 -25.74 -5.52 -5.19
C GLY A 188 -25.97 -5.41 -6.70
N THR A 189 -26.36 -4.23 -7.16
CA THR A 189 -26.39 -3.87 -8.59
C THR A 189 -25.63 -2.57 -8.76
N TRP A 190 -24.81 -2.47 -9.80
CA TRP A 190 -24.04 -1.27 -10.11
C TRP A 190 -23.75 -1.19 -11.61
N PRO A 191 -23.41 -0.01 -12.15
CA PRO A 191 -22.98 0.13 -13.53
C PRO A 191 -21.78 -0.78 -13.82
N GLY A 192 -21.90 -1.65 -14.81
CA GLY A 192 -20.84 -2.58 -15.19
C GLY A 192 -20.79 -3.90 -14.40
N LYS A 193 -21.79 -4.25 -13.59
CA LYS A 193 -21.90 -5.61 -13.04
C LYS A 193 -22.15 -6.64 -14.16
N VAL A 194 -21.43 -7.76 -14.18
CA VAL A 194 -21.72 -8.88 -15.11
C VAL A 194 -22.93 -9.65 -14.59
N SER A 195 -23.95 -9.81 -15.41
CA SER A 195 -25.12 -10.63 -15.11
C SER A 195 -25.01 -12.02 -15.77
N ASP A 196 -24.47 -12.08 -16.99
CA ASP A 196 -24.29 -13.32 -17.74
C ASP A 196 -23.09 -13.28 -18.72
N GLU A 197 -22.88 -14.38 -19.45
CA GLU A 197 -21.81 -14.50 -20.43
C GLU A 197 -22.00 -13.59 -21.66
N GLN A 198 -23.23 -13.18 -21.98
CA GLN A 198 -23.47 -12.25 -23.08
C GLN A 198 -22.90 -10.87 -22.75
N ASP A 199 -22.99 -10.43 -21.48
CA ASP A 199 -22.31 -9.22 -21.02
C ASP A 199 -20.80 -9.28 -21.26
N LEU A 200 -20.15 -10.44 -21.05
CA LEU A 200 -18.72 -10.59 -21.30
C LEU A 200 -18.37 -10.40 -22.79
N GLN A 201 -19.22 -10.90 -23.69
CA GLN A 201 -19.03 -10.71 -25.14
C GLN A 201 -19.25 -9.26 -25.57
N GLN A 202 -20.28 -8.60 -25.00
CA GLN A 202 -20.50 -7.17 -25.25
C GLN A 202 -19.32 -6.31 -24.78
N ARG A 203 -18.70 -6.67 -23.65
CA ARG A 203 -17.51 -5.97 -23.13
C ARG A 203 -16.30 -6.09 -24.04
N ILE A 204 -16.13 -7.22 -24.74
CA ILE A 204 -15.08 -7.34 -25.77
C ILE A 204 -15.31 -6.30 -26.85
N ALA A 205 -16.51 -6.23 -27.42
CA ALA A 205 -16.81 -5.30 -28.50
C ALA A 205 -16.64 -3.83 -28.08
N ILE A 206 -17.10 -3.46 -26.87
CA ILE A 206 -16.94 -2.12 -26.33
C ILE A 206 -15.46 -1.77 -26.15
N GLU A 207 -14.69 -2.69 -25.56
CA GLU A 207 -13.26 -2.47 -25.33
C GLU A 207 -12.46 -2.43 -26.63
N ASP A 208 -12.78 -3.28 -27.62
CA ASP A 208 -12.11 -3.27 -28.92
C ASP A 208 -12.33 -1.94 -29.65
N GLN A 209 -13.55 -1.39 -29.59
CA GLN A 209 -13.84 -0.08 -30.14
C GLN A 209 -13.04 1.03 -29.42
N ASP A 210 -12.97 0.98 -28.08
CA ASP A 210 -12.22 1.96 -27.29
C ASP A 210 -10.72 1.88 -27.54
N LEU A 211 -10.14 0.68 -27.62
CA LEU A 211 -8.72 0.47 -27.93
C LEU A 211 -8.37 0.91 -29.36
N ALA A 212 -9.26 0.67 -30.34
CA ALA A 212 -9.08 1.13 -31.71
C ALA A 212 -9.13 2.67 -31.82
N ALA A 213 -9.99 3.33 -31.03
CA ALA A 213 -10.07 4.78 -30.98
C ALA A 213 -8.90 5.44 -30.24
N HIS A 214 -8.19 4.69 -29.38
CA HIS A 214 -7.12 5.21 -28.52
C HIS A 214 -5.89 4.30 -28.57
N VAL A 215 -5.15 4.28 -29.67
CA VAL A 215 -3.98 3.39 -29.85
C VAL A 215 -2.81 3.67 -28.90
N GLY A 216 -2.73 4.89 -28.35
CA GLY A 216 -1.72 5.33 -27.40
C GLY A 216 -1.18 6.73 -27.73
N PRO A 217 -0.21 7.26 -26.95
CA PRO A 217 0.37 8.57 -27.21
C PRO A 217 1.28 8.62 -28.45
N ASP A 218 1.11 9.63 -29.32
CA ASP A 218 1.86 9.82 -30.57
C ASP A 218 3.33 10.29 -30.37
N GLY A 219 3.66 10.81 -29.18
CA GLY A 219 4.98 11.37 -28.84
C GLY A 219 5.89 10.43 -28.04
N TRP A 220 5.69 9.12 -28.19
CA TRP A 220 6.37 8.09 -27.41
C TRP A 220 7.23 7.19 -28.30
N THR A 221 8.47 6.92 -27.90
CA THR A 221 9.30 5.86 -28.50
C THR A 221 8.64 4.47 -28.35
N GLN A 222 9.26 3.42 -28.92
CA GLN A 222 8.80 2.06 -28.68
C GLN A 222 8.84 1.69 -27.19
N TYR A 223 9.79 2.27 -26.44
CA TYR A 223 9.93 2.11 -24.99
C TYR A 223 9.05 3.10 -24.20
N GLY A 224 8.33 4.02 -24.85
CA GLY A 224 7.49 5.00 -24.17
C GLY A 224 8.22 6.25 -23.68
N GLY A 225 9.46 6.48 -24.11
CA GLY A 225 10.26 7.70 -23.88
C GLY A 225 9.78 8.88 -24.72
N TRP A 226 10.16 10.10 -24.34
CA TRP A 226 9.70 11.33 -24.99
C TRP A 226 10.38 11.56 -26.35
N SER A 227 9.69 11.26 -27.45
CA SER A 227 10.24 11.34 -28.81
C SER A 227 10.63 12.77 -29.21
N ASP A 228 9.85 13.75 -28.76
CA ASP A 228 10.08 15.17 -29.06
C ASP A 228 11.04 15.84 -28.07
N GLY A 229 11.43 15.09 -27.02
CA GLY A 229 12.36 15.53 -26.00
C GLY A 229 13.83 15.46 -26.46
N PRO A 230 14.76 15.91 -25.60
CA PRO A 230 16.19 15.84 -25.88
C PRO A 230 16.66 14.41 -26.22
N GLN A 231 17.55 14.32 -27.22
CA GLN A 231 18.30 13.10 -27.52
C GLN A 231 19.58 13.07 -26.68
N LEU A 232 19.75 12.02 -25.89
CA LEU A 232 20.97 11.72 -25.15
C LEU A 232 21.68 10.50 -25.77
N GLU A 233 22.78 10.06 -25.17
CA GLU A 233 23.43 8.81 -25.58
C GLU A 233 22.48 7.62 -25.43
N ALA A 234 22.29 6.88 -26.53
CA ALA A 234 21.52 5.65 -26.62
C ALA A 234 22.41 4.46 -26.28
N THR A 235 22.30 3.96 -25.05
CA THR A 235 23.13 2.86 -24.54
C THR A 235 22.52 1.48 -24.78
N GLY A 236 21.31 1.42 -25.37
CA GLY A 236 20.52 0.19 -25.47
C GLY A 236 19.96 -0.30 -24.13
N ARG A 237 20.05 0.52 -23.07
CA ARG A 237 19.62 0.20 -21.70
C ARG A 237 18.97 1.40 -21.03
N PHE A 238 18.07 1.13 -20.09
CA PHE A 238 17.59 2.16 -19.19
C PHE A 238 18.70 2.66 -18.28
N ARG A 239 18.76 3.97 -18.06
CA ARG A 239 19.70 4.60 -17.12
C ARG A 239 19.08 5.82 -16.46
N VAL A 240 19.76 6.39 -15.47
CA VAL A 240 19.36 7.65 -14.81
C VAL A 240 20.17 8.83 -15.35
N THR A 241 19.60 10.01 -15.29
CA THR A 241 20.30 11.28 -15.52
C THR A 241 19.66 12.39 -14.68
N ASN A 242 20.45 13.33 -14.20
CA ASN A 242 19.94 14.60 -13.69
C ASN A 242 20.05 15.63 -14.83
N ARG A 243 18.96 16.35 -15.12
CA ARG A 243 18.92 17.39 -16.14
C ARG A 243 18.10 18.56 -15.62
N ASP A 244 18.69 19.75 -15.66
CA ASP A 244 18.04 21.01 -15.26
C ASP A 244 17.45 20.95 -13.84
N GLY A 245 18.15 20.26 -12.92
CA GLY A 245 17.75 20.09 -11.52
C GLY A 245 16.64 19.05 -11.30
N LYS A 246 16.30 18.25 -12.31
CA LYS A 246 15.33 17.15 -12.22
C LYS A 246 15.98 15.82 -12.60
N TRP A 247 15.70 14.79 -11.81
CA TRP A 247 16.05 13.42 -12.14
C TRP A 247 15.12 12.88 -13.22
N TRP A 248 15.69 12.12 -14.14
CA TRP A 248 15.00 11.44 -15.21
C TRP A 248 15.54 10.03 -15.34
N LEU A 249 14.70 9.13 -15.85
CA LEU A 249 15.21 7.94 -16.53
C LEU A 249 15.51 8.31 -17.98
N VAL A 250 16.29 7.48 -18.65
CA VAL A 250 16.56 7.55 -20.08
C VAL A 250 16.28 6.17 -20.64
N ASP A 251 15.49 6.12 -21.71
CA ASP A 251 15.16 4.87 -22.38
C ASP A 251 16.35 4.32 -23.20
N PRO A 252 16.29 3.07 -23.68
CA PRO A 252 17.34 2.46 -24.49
C PRO A 252 17.73 3.25 -25.76
N GLU A 253 16.83 4.08 -26.28
CA GLU A 253 17.05 4.94 -27.46
C GLU A 253 17.64 6.30 -27.09
N GLY A 254 17.93 6.56 -25.82
CA GLY A 254 18.51 7.82 -25.35
C GLY A 254 17.50 8.94 -25.16
N ARG A 255 16.19 8.65 -25.14
CA ARG A 255 15.14 9.66 -24.86
C ARG A 255 14.83 9.72 -23.38
N LEU A 256 14.47 10.92 -22.91
CA LEU A 256 14.01 11.09 -21.53
C LEU A 256 12.78 10.21 -21.28
N PHE A 257 12.77 9.54 -20.13
CA PHE A 257 11.74 8.60 -19.74
C PHE A 257 11.26 8.91 -18.33
N TRP A 258 9.96 8.77 -18.12
CA TRP A 258 9.34 8.81 -16.81
C TRP A 258 8.48 7.55 -16.66
N SER A 259 8.74 6.75 -15.63
CA SER A 259 8.11 5.42 -15.49
C SER A 259 6.70 5.57 -14.95
N HIS A 260 5.72 5.54 -15.85
CA HIS A 260 4.30 5.54 -15.54
C HIS A 260 3.77 4.11 -15.63
N GLY A 261 3.65 3.44 -14.48
CA GLY A 261 3.41 2.00 -14.46
C GLY A 261 2.30 1.53 -13.54
N ILE A 262 2.08 0.22 -13.59
CA ILE A 262 1.06 -0.48 -12.80
C ILE A 262 1.54 -1.87 -12.39
N ASP A 263 1.39 -2.19 -11.11
CA ASP A 263 1.82 -3.45 -10.50
C ASP A 263 0.83 -4.58 -10.75
N CYS A 264 1.31 -5.82 -10.59
CA CYS A 264 0.56 -7.06 -10.72
C CYS A 264 -0.24 -7.15 -12.03
N VAL A 265 0.38 -6.85 -13.17
CA VAL A 265 -0.20 -7.18 -14.48
C VAL A 265 -0.19 -8.70 -14.63
N ARG A 266 -1.27 -9.33 -14.19
CA ARG A 266 -1.43 -10.80 -14.13
C ARG A 266 -2.91 -11.19 -14.08
N TRP A 267 -3.20 -12.44 -14.41
CA TRP A 267 -4.57 -13.01 -14.48
C TRP A 267 -5.04 -13.65 -13.15
N THR A 268 -4.35 -13.38 -12.05
CA THR A 268 -4.57 -14.04 -10.74
C THR A 268 -5.04 -13.11 -9.62
N SER A 269 -5.34 -11.84 -9.93
CA SER A 269 -5.71 -10.82 -8.93
C SER A 269 -6.95 -11.21 -8.09
N GLY A 270 -7.93 -11.87 -8.71
CA GLY A 270 -9.13 -12.40 -8.07
C GLY A 270 -8.99 -13.81 -7.48
N THR A 271 -7.79 -14.23 -7.08
CA THR A 271 -7.59 -15.51 -6.37
C THR A 271 -7.95 -15.38 -4.90
N THR A 272 -8.82 -16.26 -4.40
CA THR A 272 -9.33 -16.22 -3.02
C THR A 272 -9.29 -17.60 -2.34
N PRO A 273 -9.03 -17.68 -1.02
CA PRO A 273 -9.25 -18.89 -0.25
C PRO A 273 -10.72 -19.33 -0.29
N ILE A 274 -10.97 -20.63 -0.38
CA ILE A 274 -12.33 -21.19 -0.32
C ILE A 274 -12.53 -22.15 0.86
N THR A 275 -11.46 -22.70 1.44
CA THR A 275 -11.54 -23.55 2.63
C THR A 275 -12.24 -22.82 3.77
N ASP A 276 -13.20 -23.48 4.41
CA ASP A 276 -14.06 -22.95 5.47
C ASP A 276 -15.06 -21.88 4.98
N ARG A 277 -15.01 -21.48 3.70
CA ARG A 277 -15.81 -20.39 3.13
C ARG A 277 -16.61 -20.83 1.91
N GLU A 278 -16.74 -22.13 1.67
CA GLU A 278 -17.49 -22.66 0.52
C GLU A 278 -18.92 -22.10 0.49
N PHE A 279 -19.54 -21.87 1.64
CA PHE A 279 -20.87 -21.29 1.78
C PHE A 279 -20.97 -19.80 1.36
N TYR A 280 -19.86 -19.11 1.12
CA TYR A 280 -19.87 -17.75 0.56
C TYR A 280 -20.30 -17.73 -0.90
N PHE A 281 -20.04 -18.82 -1.63
CA PHE A 281 -20.09 -18.85 -3.07
C PHE A 281 -21.35 -19.57 -3.55
N ALA A 282 -22.12 -18.92 -4.42
CA ALA A 282 -23.36 -19.47 -4.94
C ALA A 282 -23.12 -20.59 -5.95
N ASP A 283 -22.02 -20.50 -6.70
CA ASP A 283 -21.69 -21.42 -7.77
C ASP A 283 -20.17 -21.49 -7.96
N LEU A 284 -19.57 -22.51 -7.37
CA LEU A 284 -18.17 -22.89 -7.59
C LEU A 284 -18.15 -24.04 -8.61
N PRO A 285 -17.28 -24.01 -9.65
CA PRO A 285 -17.31 -25.02 -10.70
C PRO A 285 -17.17 -26.46 -10.21
N ALA A 286 -17.94 -27.37 -10.80
CA ALA A 286 -17.77 -28.80 -10.56
C ALA A 286 -16.36 -29.29 -10.95
N LYS A 287 -15.90 -30.40 -10.36
CA LYS A 287 -14.54 -30.92 -10.56
C LYS A 287 -14.23 -31.35 -11.99
N ASP A 288 -15.25 -31.71 -12.75
CA ASP A 288 -15.20 -32.11 -14.17
C ASP A 288 -15.44 -30.93 -15.13
N SER A 289 -15.70 -29.73 -14.61
CA SER A 289 -15.81 -28.51 -15.40
C SER A 289 -14.46 -28.15 -16.05
N PRO A 290 -14.44 -27.61 -17.28
CA PRO A 290 -13.23 -27.00 -17.85
C PRO A 290 -12.63 -25.89 -16.97
N LEU A 291 -13.44 -25.25 -16.11
CA LEU A 291 -13.00 -24.23 -15.16
C LEU A 291 -12.35 -24.79 -13.90
N ALA A 292 -12.33 -26.11 -13.71
CA ALA A 292 -11.69 -26.74 -12.54
C ALA A 292 -10.18 -26.48 -12.48
N VAL A 293 -9.55 -26.12 -13.61
CA VAL A 293 -8.14 -25.70 -13.69
C VAL A 293 -7.81 -24.44 -12.88
N PHE A 294 -8.82 -23.68 -12.45
CA PHE A 294 -8.66 -22.48 -11.64
C PHE A 294 -8.76 -22.74 -10.13
N TYR A 295 -8.96 -23.99 -9.70
CA TYR A 295 -8.72 -24.39 -8.31
C TYR A 295 -7.22 -24.47 -8.03
N GLY A 296 -6.84 -24.04 -6.83
CA GLY A 296 -5.46 -24.09 -6.37
C GLY A 296 -5.33 -24.38 -4.88
N ARG A 297 -4.11 -24.25 -4.39
CA ARG A 297 -3.76 -24.30 -2.97
C ARG A 297 -2.76 -23.19 -2.67
N ALA A 298 -2.85 -22.62 -1.48
CA ALA A 298 -1.89 -21.65 -0.99
C ALA A 298 -1.67 -21.79 0.52
N SER A 299 -0.56 -21.26 1.00
CA SER A 299 -0.19 -21.23 2.43
C SER A 299 0.24 -19.83 2.90
N TRP A 300 0.43 -18.88 1.97
CA TRP A 300 0.81 -17.52 2.33
C TRP A 300 -0.38 -16.79 2.99
N ALA A 301 -0.24 -16.51 4.28
CA ALA A 301 -1.21 -15.77 5.09
C ALA A 301 -0.46 -15.13 6.28
N PRO A 302 0.27 -14.04 6.07
CA PRO A 302 1.06 -13.39 7.12
C PRO A 302 0.17 -12.87 8.27
N HIS A 303 -1.10 -12.59 7.98
CA HIS A 303 -2.09 -12.11 8.93
C HIS A 303 -3.48 -12.69 8.62
N GLY A 304 -4.46 -12.35 9.48
CA GLY A 304 -5.86 -12.64 9.24
C GLY A 304 -6.23 -14.10 9.52
N TYR A 305 -7.40 -14.51 9.03
CA TYR A 305 -8.04 -15.77 9.40
C TYR A 305 -7.17 -17.01 9.15
N TYR A 306 -6.48 -17.06 8.00
CA TYR A 306 -5.68 -18.22 7.60
C TYR A 306 -4.25 -18.24 8.18
N HIS A 307 -3.87 -17.23 8.97
CA HIS A 307 -2.56 -17.19 9.60
C HIS A 307 -2.34 -18.42 10.50
N ASN A 308 -1.22 -19.11 10.31
CA ASN A 308 -0.85 -20.35 11.01
C ASN A 308 -1.84 -21.52 10.85
N ARG A 309 -2.71 -21.51 9.84
CA ARG A 309 -3.65 -22.61 9.55
C ARG A 309 -3.16 -23.61 8.48
N GLY A 310 -1.91 -23.48 8.06
CA GLY A 310 -1.32 -24.35 7.04
C GLY A 310 -1.84 -24.05 5.63
N THR A 311 -2.04 -25.10 4.83
CA THR A 311 -2.43 -24.98 3.43
C THR A 311 -3.95 -25.00 3.26
N TYR A 312 -4.50 -24.01 2.56
CA TYR A 312 -5.92 -23.91 2.21
C TYR A 312 -6.14 -24.03 0.70
N ARG A 313 -7.37 -24.38 0.28
CA ARG A 313 -7.79 -24.40 -1.12
C ARG A 313 -8.13 -22.98 -1.59
N THR A 314 -7.88 -22.69 -2.86
CA THR A 314 -8.21 -21.41 -3.49
C THR A 314 -9.00 -21.61 -4.78
N PHE A 315 -9.65 -20.55 -5.24
CA PHE A 315 -10.23 -20.45 -6.58
C PHE A 315 -9.85 -19.09 -7.21
N ASN A 316 -9.51 -19.09 -8.50
CA ASN A 316 -9.16 -17.88 -9.26
C ASN A 316 -10.31 -17.40 -10.14
N PHE A 317 -11.09 -16.43 -9.64
CA PHE A 317 -12.21 -15.86 -10.37
C PHE A 317 -11.77 -15.09 -11.62
N THR A 318 -10.71 -14.28 -11.55
CA THR A 318 -10.18 -13.54 -12.70
C THR A 318 -9.81 -14.48 -13.84
N GLY A 319 -9.03 -15.53 -13.56
CA GLY A 319 -8.66 -16.55 -14.55
C GLY A 319 -9.89 -17.24 -15.15
N SER A 320 -10.86 -17.63 -14.32
CA SER A 320 -12.09 -18.25 -14.79
C SER A 320 -12.94 -17.32 -15.67
N ASN A 321 -13.00 -16.03 -15.35
CA ASN A 321 -13.72 -15.02 -16.13
C ASN A 321 -13.02 -14.74 -17.46
N LEU A 322 -11.67 -14.74 -17.50
CA LEU A 322 -10.92 -14.66 -18.75
C LEU A 322 -11.22 -15.86 -19.66
N ALA A 323 -11.28 -17.08 -19.11
CA ALA A 323 -11.66 -18.26 -19.88
C ALA A 323 -13.10 -18.18 -20.41
N ARG A 324 -14.05 -17.66 -19.61
CA ARG A 324 -15.43 -17.41 -20.07
C ARG A 324 -15.49 -16.34 -21.16
N LYS A 325 -14.70 -15.27 -21.03
CA LYS A 325 -14.69 -14.11 -21.93
C LYS A 325 -14.05 -14.47 -23.28
N TYR A 326 -12.87 -15.09 -23.27
CA TYR A 326 -12.04 -15.28 -24.47
C TYR A 326 -11.93 -16.74 -24.96
N GLY A 327 -12.57 -17.70 -24.28
CA GLY A 327 -12.50 -19.11 -24.64
C GLY A 327 -11.12 -19.74 -24.43
N GLU A 328 -10.79 -20.77 -25.21
CA GLU A 328 -9.56 -21.58 -25.03
C GLU A 328 -8.26 -20.76 -25.14
N SER A 329 -8.27 -19.68 -25.94
CA SER A 329 -7.10 -18.81 -26.17
C SER A 329 -6.97 -17.67 -25.16
N TRP A 330 -7.69 -17.73 -24.04
CA TRP A 330 -7.76 -16.61 -23.09
C TRP A 330 -6.40 -16.14 -22.58
N ARG A 331 -5.42 -17.04 -22.41
CA ARG A 331 -4.08 -16.68 -21.92
C ARG A 331 -3.38 -15.75 -22.90
N GLN A 332 -3.29 -16.17 -24.16
CA GLN A 332 -2.63 -15.40 -25.22
C GLN A 332 -3.38 -14.10 -25.49
N THR A 333 -4.71 -14.13 -25.51
CA THR A 333 -5.53 -12.94 -25.69
C THR A 333 -5.31 -11.94 -24.56
N PHE A 334 -5.30 -12.39 -23.30
CA PHE A 334 -5.05 -11.53 -22.15
C PHE A 334 -3.63 -10.94 -22.16
N GLN A 335 -2.61 -11.74 -22.49
CA GLN A 335 -1.22 -11.27 -22.58
C GLN A 335 -1.07 -10.13 -23.59
N GLN A 336 -1.55 -10.32 -24.82
CA GLN A 336 -1.49 -9.30 -25.87
C GLN A 336 -2.36 -8.08 -25.53
N ARG A 337 -3.58 -8.32 -25.03
CA ARG A 337 -4.50 -7.26 -24.64
C ARG A 337 -3.95 -6.42 -23.49
N SER A 338 -3.21 -7.00 -22.54
CA SER A 338 -2.52 -6.22 -21.49
C SER A 338 -1.54 -5.21 -22.09
N HIS A 339 -0.72 -5.57 -23.08
CA HIS A 339 0.17 -4.61 -23.73
C HIS A 339 -0.60 -3.51 -24.47
N GLN A 340 -1.64 -3.89 -25.22
CA GLN A 340 -2.51 -2.92 -25.91
C GLN A 340 -3.17 -1.95 -24.95
N ARG A 341 -3.72 -2.46 -23.83
CA ARG A 341 -4.31 -1.66 -22.75
C ARG A 341 -3.31 -0.69 -22.18
N LEU A 342 -2.13 -1.15 -21.77
CA LEU A 342 -1.13 -0.27 -21.15
C LEU A 342 -0.76 0.89 -22.09
N ARG A 343 -0.44 0.60 -23.36
CA ARG A 343 -0.13 1.64 -24.35
C ARG A 343 -1.33 2.57 -24.58
N SER A 344 -2.52 2.02 -24.79
CA SER A 344 -3.77 2.76 -25.01
C SER A 344 -4.12 3.66 -23.83
N TRP A 345 -3.89 3.20 -22.61
CA TRP A 345 -4.24 3.89 -21.37
C TRP A 345 -3.17 4.91 -20.96
N GLY A 346 -2.09 5.05 -21.72
CA GLY A 346 -1.02 5.99 -21.39
C GLY A 346 -0.11 5.52 -20.26
N LEU A 347 0.02 4.21 -20.06
CA LEU A 347 1.02 3.57 -19.19
C LEU A 347 2.18 3.03 -20.04
N ASN A 348 3.41 3.25 -19.59
CA ASN A 348 4.62 2.82 -20.30
C ASN A 348 5.46 1.79 -19.54
N THR A 349 5.03 1.36 -18.35
CA THR A 349 5.79 0.39 -17.54
C THR A 349 4.89 -0.68 -16.94
N ILE A 350 5.23 -1.95 -17.13
CA ILE A 350 4.71 -3.07 -16.35
C ILE A 350 5.45 -3.07 -15.01
N GLY A 351 4.71 -2.79 -13.93
CA GLY A 351 5.21 -2.67 -12.58
C GLY A 351 5.51 -4.02 -11.91
N ASN A 352 5.80 -3.95 -10.62
CA ASN A 352 6.27 -5.06 -9.79
C ASN A 352 5.26 -6.22 -9.73
N TRP A 353 5.73 -7.44 -9.46
CA TRP A 353 4.91 -8.66 -9.32
C TRP A 353 3.98 -9.02 -10.49
N SER A 354 4.33 -8.55 -11.68
CA SER A 354 3.64 -8.87 -12.93
C SER A 354 4.07 -10.23 -13.50
N ASP A 355 3.22 -10.81 -14.35
CA ASP A 355 3.44 -12.15 -14.91
C ASP A 355 4.60 -12.15 -15.93
N PRO A 356 5.62 -13.01 -15.76
CA PRO A 356 6.71 -13.16 -16.72
C PRO A 356 6.28 -13.54 -18.14
N GLU A 357 5.17 -14.27 -18.29
CA GLU A 357 4.65 -14.61 -19.61
C GLU A 357 4.06 -13.39 -20.33
N ILE A 358 3.67 -12.34 -19.59
CA ILE A 358 3.20 -11.07 -20.17
C ILE A 358 4.42 -10.20 -20.50
N TYR A 359 5.20 -9.79 -19.50
CA TYR A 359 6.30 -8.85 -19.77
C TYR A 359 7.39 -9.43 -20.68
N GLY A 360 7.52 -10.76 -20.73
CA GLY A 360 8.43 -11.48 -21.62
C GLY A 360 8.12 -11.32 -23.11
N LEU A 361 6.92 -10.84 -23.47
CA LEU A 361 6.58 -10.46 -24.85
C LEU A 361 7.34 -9.21 -25.32
N ALA A 362 7.95 -8.46 -24.39
CA ALA A 362 8.88 -7.38 -24.70
C ALA A 362 8.26 -6.29 -25.61
N GLN A 363 7.02 -5.89 -25.32
CA GLN A 363 6.32 -4.80 -26.02
C GLN A 363 6.09 -3.56 -25.13
N THR A 364 6.31 -3.70 -23.83
CA THR A 364 6.20 -2.62 -22.84
C THR A 364 7.35 -2.80 -21.86
N PRO A 365 8.07 -1.72 -21.50
CA PRO A 365 9.09 -1.79 -20.46
C PRO A 365 8.56 -2.40 -19.17
N TYR A 366 9.42 -3.07 -18.41
CA TYR A 366 9.02 -3.75 -17.19
C TYR A 366 10.10 -3.73 -16.12
N VAL A 367 9.70 -4.01 -14.89
CA VAL A 367 10.63 -4.30 -13.78
C VAL A 367 10.62 -5.78 -13.44
N VAL A 368 11.73 -6.26 -12.89
CA VAL A 368 11.87 -7.63 -12.37
C VAL A 368 11.87 -7.59 -10.84
N THR A 369 11.18 -8.54 -10.22
CA THR A 369 11.22 -8.73 -8.76
C THR A 369 12.14 -9.89 -8.41
N VAL A 370 13.02 -9.68 -7.43
CA VAL A 370 13.86 -10.72 -6.82
C VAL A 370 13.64 -10.70 -5.31
N SER A 371 13.65 -11.85 -4.65
CA SER A 371 13.71 -11.93 -3.20
C SER A 371 15.11 -12.24 -2.71
N SER A 372 15.50 -11.68 -1.57
CA SER A 372 16.74 -12.06 -0.90
C SER A 372 16.61 -13.37 -0.12
N GLY A 373 17.70 -13.80 0.54
CA GLY A 373 17.62 -14.85 1.56
C GLY A 373 16.85 -14.39 2.80
N ARG A 374 16.17 -15.33 3.48
CA ARG A 374 15.12 -15.00 4.46
C ARG A 374 15.37 -15.51 5.88
N LEU A 375 16.56 -16.03 6.19
CA LEU A 375 16.88 -16.35 7.59
C LEU A 375 16.87 -15.06 8.40
N PRO A 376 16.09 -14.97 9.49
CA PRO A 376 15.83 -13.70 10.15
C PRO A 376 16.91 -13.34 11.17
N ILE A 377 17.06 -12.06 11.47
CA ILE A 377 17.55 -11.59 12.78
C ILE A 377 16.43 -11.93 13.79
N GLU A 378 16.66 -12.89 14.67
CA GLU A 378 15.57 -13.53 15.43
C GLU A 378 14.90 -12.58 16.43
N GLY A 379 15.66 -11.64 16.99
CA GLY A 379 15.14 -10.60 17.88
C GLY A 379 14.36 -9.49 17.17
N SER A 380 14.30 -9.49 15.83
CA SER A 380 13.56 -8.47 15.07
C SER A 380 12.06 -8.79 14.99
N THR A 381 11.28 -7.76 14.69
CA THR A 381 9.82 -7.85 14.51
C THR A 381 9.43 -7.06 13.27
N GLY A 382 8.21 -7.29 12.78
CA GLY A 382 7.74 -6.62 11.58
C GLY A 382 6.34 -7.04 11.17
N TYR A 383 5.71 -6.21 10.35
CA TYR A 383 4.38 -6.49 9.81
C TYR A 383 4.43 -7.72 8.89
N TRP A 384 5.22 -7.67 7.82
CA TRP A 384 5.36 -8.78 6.87
C TRP A 384 6.27 -9.93 7.35
N GLY A 385 6.86 -9.80 8.53
CA GLY A 385 7.79 -10.76 9.12
C GLY A 385 9.05 -10.09 9.68
N LYS A 386 9.94 -10.93 10.21
CA LYS A 386 11.23 -10.52 10.77
C LYS A 386 12.19 -10.06 9.66
N PHE A 387 13.15 -9.20 10.02
CA PHE A 387 14.15 -8.68 9.09
C PHE A 387 15.19 -9.78 8.74
N PRO A 388 15.57 -9.97 7.46
CA PRO A 388 16.56 -10.98 7.08
C PRO A 388 17.96 -10.62 7.58
N ASP A 389 18.72 -11.59 8.11
CA ASP A 389 20.10 -11.42 8.55
C ASP A 389 21.02 -11.30 7.32
N PRO A 390 21.58 -10.12 7.01
CA PRO A 390 22.39 -9.93 5.81
C PRO A 390 23.83 -10.45 5.97
N PHE A 391 24.24 -10.83 7.18
CA PHE A 391 25.56 -11.42 7.45
C PHE A 391 25.56 -12.94 7.33
N ASP A 392 24.39 -13.58 7.33
CA ASP A 392 24.29 -15.01 7.13
C ASP A 392 24.73 -15.37 5.69
N PRO A 393 25.65 -16.32 5.49
CA PRO A 393 26.11 -16.72 4.14
C PRO A 393 24.96 -17.11 3.20
N ALA A 394 23.90 -17.73 3.74
CA ALA A 394 22.73 -18.13 2.96
C ALA A 394 21.95 -16.93 2.43
N PHE A 395 22.07 -15.74 3.05
CA PHE A 395 21.51 -14.50 2.52
C PHE A 395 22.12 -14.20 1.14
N ARG A 396 23.45 -14.10 1.06
CA ARG A 396 24.18 -13.86 -0.18
C ARG A 396 23.94 -14.95 -1.22
N GLU A 397 24.06 -16.21 -0.83
CA GLU A 397 23.89 -17.35 -1.74
C GLU A 397 22.49 -17.39 -2.35
N THR A 398 21.46 -17.18 -1.53
CA THR A 398 20.06 -17.22 -1.98
C THR A 398 19.71 -16.00 -2.83
N THR A 399 20.16 -14.80 -2.45
CA THR A 399 19.99 -13.59 -3.27
C THR A 399 20.65 -13.77 -4.64
N GLN A 400 21.88 -14.29 -4.70
CA GLN A 400 22.56 -14.57 -5.96
C GLN A 400 21.84 -15.63 -6.79
N ARG A 401 21.35 -16.72 -6.18
CA ARG A 401 20.61 -17.78 -6.87
C ARG A 401 19.30 -17.26 -7.47
N ASN A 402 18.53 -16.48 -6.70
CA ASN A 402 17.28 -15.91 -7.15
C ASN A 402 17.50 -14.88 -8.27
N MET A 403 18.55 -14.06 -8.16
CA MET A 403 18.93 -13.14 -9.23
C MET A 403 19.38 -13.88 -10.50
N ALA A 404 20.17 -14.95 -10.38
CA ALA A 404 20.59 -15.77 -11.52
C ALA A 404 19.39 -16.37 -12.27
N ALA A 405 18.36 -16.81 -11.55
CA ALA A 405 17.13 -17.34 -12.14
C ALA A 405 16.36 -16.29 -12.97
N GLN A 406 16.54 -15.00 -12.67
CA GLN A 406 15.91 -13.89 -13.40
C GLN A 406 16.84 -13.22 -14.42
N GLN A 407 18.04 -13.77 -14.65
CA GLN A 407 19.08 -13.12 -15.44
C GLN A 407 18.63 -12.77 -16.86
N GLN A 408 17.92 -13.68 -17.54
CA GLN A 408 17.45 -13.44 -18.90
C GLN A 408 16.47 -12.26 -18.95
N ALA A 409 15.46 -12.26 -18.07
CA ALA A 409 14.48 -11.17 -17.99
C ALA A 409 15.16 -9.85 -17.61
N ALA A 410 16.09 -9.86 -16.65
CA ALA A 410 16.78 -8.67 -16.19
C ALA A 410 17.74 -8.08 -17.23
N ASN A 411 18.28 -8.90 -18.15
CA ASN A 411 19.15 -8.45 -19.24
C ASN A 411 18.40 -8.11 -20.53
N SER A 412 17.06 -8.05 -20.54
CA SER A 412 16.32 -7.52 -21.69
C SER A 412 16.48 -6.01 -21.81
N PRO A 413 16.58 -5.41 -23.02
CA PRO A 413 16.54 -3.96 -23.19
C PRO A 413 15.22 -3.34 -22.70
N TRP A 414 14.16 -4.14 -22.60
CA TRP A 414 12.87 -3.74 -22.06
C TRP A 414 12.83 -3.77 -20.52
N CYS A 415 13.82 -4.37 -19.87
CA CYS A 415 13.89 -4.36 -18.41
C CYS A 415 14.46 -3.02 -17.93
N LEU A 416 13.62 -2.24 -17.25
CA LEU A 416 13.98 -0.98 -16.62
C LEU A 416 14.93 -1.21 -15.44
N GLY A 417 14.62 -2.19 -14.59
CA GLY A 417 15.39 -2.44 -13.39
C GLY A 417 14.87 -3.61 -12.55
N VAL A 418 15.60 -3.89 -11.47
CA VAL A 418 15.33 -4.97 -10.52
C VAL A 418 15.00 -4.40 -9.14
N PHE A 419 13.83 -4.73 -8.61
CA PHE A 419 13.52 -4.59 -7.18
C PHE A 419 13.99 -5.84 -6.43
N VAL A 420 14.62 -5.65 -5.26
CA VAL A 420 14.97 -6.75 -4.35
C VAL A 420 14.20 -6.58 -3.04
N ASP A 421 13.32 -7.54 -2.75
CA ASP A 421 12.34 -7.54 -1.65
C ASP A 421 11.32 -6.39 -1.72
N ASN A 422 10.52 -6.26 -0.65
CA ASN A 422 9.44 -5.30 -0.51
C ASN A 422 9.15 -5.06 0.98
N GLU A 423 9.03 -3.79 1.39
CA GLU A 423 8.50 -3.35 2.69
C GLU A 423 9.11 -4.08 3.92
N LEU A 424 10.42 -4.26 3.91
CA LEU A 424 11.14 -4.81 5.06
C LEU A 424 10.96 -3.91 6.30
N SER A 425 10.96 -4.53 7.47
CA SER A 425 10.73 -3.84 8.75
C SER A 425 12.03 -3.26 9.30
N TRP A 426 12.42 -2.08 8.81
CA TRP A 426 13.64 -1.38 9.21
C TRP A 426 13.59 -0.82 10.63
N GLY A 427 12.38 -0.58 11.17
CA GLY A 427 12.16 -0.04 12.51
C GLY A 427 12.72 1.36 12.71
N GLU A 428 12.86 1.75 13.98
CA GLU A 428 13.51 2.99 14.39
C GLU A 428 15.03 2.91 14.20
N GLU A 429 15.74 4.03 14.38
CA GLU A 429 17.17 4.17 14.02
C GLU A 429 18.10 3.04 14.49
N VAL A 430 17.82 2.44 15.65
CA VAL A 430 18.66 1.39 16.26
C VAL A 430 17.93 0.07 16.48
N SER A 431 16.68 -0.05 16.00
CA SER A 431 15.85 -1.24 16.25
C SER A 431 16.53 -2.54 15.80
N LEU A 432 17.18 -2.55 14.63
CA LEU A 432 17.85 -3.75 14.13
C LEU A 432 19.13 -4.11 14.90
N ALA A 433 19.86 -3.13 15.44
CA ALA A 433 21.01 -3.39 16.30
C ALA A 433 20.58 -3.96 17.66
N LEU A 434 19.52 -3.41 18.25
CA LEU A 434 18.92 -3.94 19.48
C LEU A 434 18.36 -5.36 19.27
N ALA A 435 17.66 -5.57 18.15
CA ALA A 435 17.19 -6.90 17.75
C ALA A 435 18.34 -7.89 17.59
N THR A 436 19.47 -7.45 17.01
CA THR A 436 20.68 -8.26 16.90
C THR A 436 21.23 -8.61 18.28
N LEU A 437 21.28 -7.66 19.24
CA LEU A 437 21.69 -7.98 20.61
C LEU A 437 20.75 -8.99 21.28
N ALA A 438 19.45 -8.88 21.05
CA ALA A 438 18.46 -9.81 21.59
C ALA A 438 18.45 -11.19 20.89
N SER A 439 19.26 -11.37 19.84
CA SER A 439 19.30 -12.60 19.04
C SER A 439 20.27 -13.66 19.60
N PRO A 440 20.06 -14.96 19.30
CA PRO A 440 20.96 -16.03 19.72
C PRO A 440 22.42 -15.82 19.28
N SER A 441 23.37 -16.20 20.14
CA SER A 441 24.83 -16.08 19.91
C SER A 441 25.36 -16.77 18.65
N LYS A 442 24.60 -17.72 18.11
CA LYS A 442 24.95 -18.45 16.88
C LYS A 442 24.58 -17.71 15.59
N GLN A 443 23.77 -16.66 15.64
CA GLN A 443 23.37 -15.91 14.45
C GLN A 443 24.53 -15.05 13.92
N ALA A 444 24.63 -14.95 12.60
CA ALA A 444 25.73 -14.26 11.93
C ALA A 444 25.75 -12.76 12.28
N ALA A 445 24.59 -12.09 12.32
CA ALA A 445 24.51 -10.70 12.76
C ALA A 445 25.04 -10.51 14.18
N LYS A 446 24.68 -11.39 15.12
CA LYS A 446 25.15 -11.32 16.51
C LYS A 446 26.67 -11.49 16.57
N GLN A 447 27.22 -12.46 15.84
CA GLN A 447 28.67 -12.68 15.75
C GLN A 447 29.40 -11.47 15.14
N ALA A 448 28.85 -10.89 14.07
CA ALA A 448 29.39 -9.70 13.42
C ALA A 448 29.40 -8.49 14.38
N MET A 449 28.34 -8.31 15.15
CA MET A 449 28.26 -7.25 16.16
C MET A 449 29.29 -7.42 17.28
N ILE A 450 29.41 -8.64 17.82
CA ILE A 450 30.39 -8.93 18.86
C ILE A 450 31.82 -8.73 18.34
N ALA A 451 32.11 -9.11 17.10
CA ALA A 451 33.41 -8.88 16.48
C ALA A 451 33.74 -7.39 16.33
N ASP A 452 32.79 -6.54 15.94
CA ASP A 452 33.00 -5.08 15.87
C ASP A 452 33.32 -4.49 17.25
N LEU A 453 32.57 -4.92 18.27
CA LEU A 453 32.77 -4.46 19.64
C LEU A 453 34.11 -4.93 20.21
N GLN A 454 34.51 -6.18 19.91
CA GLN A 454 35.83 -6.70 20.24
C GLN A 454 36.93 -5.91 19.54
N ALA A 455 36.78 -5.59 18.26
CA ALA A 455 37.77 -4.81 17.53
C ALA A 455 37.91 -3.38 18.08
N LYS A 456 36.80 -2.77 18.52
CA LYS A 456 36.78 -1.40 19.04
C LYS A 456 37.29 -1.29 20.48
N TYR A 457 36.85 -2.19 21.36
CA TYR A 457 37.12 -2.09 22.80
C TYR A 457 38.22 -3.03 23.28
N GLU A 458 38.58 -4.07 22.51
CA GLU A 458 39.56 -5.14 22.74
C GLU A 458 39.35 -5.98 24.03
N SER A 459 38.85 -5.40 25.12
CA SER A 459 38.57 -6.02 26.43
C SER A 459 37.14 -5.74 26.87
N ILE A 460 36.49 -6.70 27.55
CA ILE A 460 35.09 -6.55 27.99
C ILE A 460 34.93 -5.44 29.03
N GLU A 461 35.95 -5.19 29.83
CA GLU A 461 35.99 -4.15 30.86
C GLU A 461 35.84 -2.76 30.24
N ARG A 462 36.55 -2.49 29.14
CA ARG A 462 36.42 -1.22 28.39
C ARG A 462 35.03 -1.04 27.79
N LEU A 463 34.38 -2.11 27.33
CA LEU A 463 33.00 -2.03 26.85
C LEU A 463 32.05 -1.78 28.03
N ASN A 464 32.20 -2.50 29.13
CA ASN A 464 31.43 -2.31 30.35
C ASN A 464 31.52 -0.85 30.84
N ASP A 465 32.73 -0.29 30.86
CA ASP A 465 32.99 1.12 31.18
C ASP A 465 32.38 2.09 30.17
N ALA A 466 32.34 1.75 28.88
CA ALA A 466 31.72 2.62 27.88
C ALA A 466 30.19 2.59 27.99
N TRP A 467 29.61 1.39 28.04
CA TRP A 467 28.18 1.14 27.96
C TRP A 467 27.45 1.22 29.31
N GLY A 468 28.17 1.21 30.44
CA GLY A 468 27.56 1.13 31.76
C GLY A 468 26.94 -0.24 32.03
N THR A 469 27.65 -1.29 31.62
CA THR A 469 27.21 -2.69 31.76
C THR A 469 28.21 -3.48 32.60
N GLU A 470 27.86 -4.70 32.99
CA GLU A 470 28.68 -5.54 33.87
C GLU A 470 28.80 -6.97 33.33
N HIS A 471 29.10 -7.11 32.03
CA HIS A 471 29.27 -8.42 31.42
C HIS A 471 30.58 -9.07 31.89
N ALA A 472 30.51 -10.33 32.35
CA ALA A 472 31.68 -11.06 32.86
C ALA A 472 32.71 -11.42 31.77
N SER A 473 32.30 -11.49 30.50
CA SER A 473 33.15 -11.80 29.36
C SER A 473 32.46 -11.44 28.04
N TRP A 474 33.21 -11.44 26.94
CA TRP A 474 32.65 -11.34 25.58
C TRP A 474 31.63 -12.45 25.29
N GLN A 475 31.84 -13.66 25.82
CA GLN A 475 30.89 -14.76 25.70
C GLN A 475 29.60 -14.43 26.47
N ALA A 476 29.70 -13.88 27.67
CA ALA A 476 28.52 -13.49 28.45
C ALA A 476 27.68 -12.42 27.73
N LEU A 477 28.32 -11.43 27.09
CA LEU A 477 27.61 -10.44 26.24
C LEU A 477 26.98 -11.10 25.00
N SER A 478 27.67 -12.06 24.38
CA SER A 478 27.15 -12.79 23.21
C SER A 478 25.93 -13.66 23.56
N GLU A 479 25.92 -14.29 24.73
CA GLU A 479 24.80 -15.12 25.21
C GLU A 479 23.66 -14.29 25.80
N HIS A 480 23.91 -13.02 26.14
CA HIS A 480 22.90 -12.09 26.62
C HIS A 480 21.93 -11.70 25.50
N GLN A 481 20.66 -12.06 25.67
CA GLN A 481 19.56 -11.80 24.71
C GLN A 481 18.64 -10.67 25.16
N GLN A 482 19.17 -9.72 25.95
CA GLN A 482 18.44 -8.52 26.34
C GLN A 482 19.24 -7.28 25.91
N PRO A 483 18.54 -6.18 25.59
CA PRO A 483 19.19 -4.94 25.22
C PRO A 483 19.81 -4.27 26.48
N PRO A 484 20.91 -3.49 26.38
CA PRO A 484 21.57 -2.90 27.55
C PRO A 484 20.66 -1.92 28.31
N PRO A 485 20.75 -1.84 29.65
CA PRO A 485 19.84 -1.02 30.47
C PRO A 485 19.98 0.50 30.22
N ASP A 486 21.13 0.96 29.74
CA ASP A 486 21.43 2.37 29.41
C ASP A 486 21.81 2.51 27.92
N HIS A 487 20.81 2.46 27.03
CA HIS A 487 21.01 2.67 25.59
C HIS A 487 21.70 3.99 25.21
N PRO A 488 21.46 5.13 25.88
CA PRO A 488 22.19 6.37 25.59
C PRO A 488 23.72 6.20 25.53
N ARG A 489 24.30 5.40 26.43
CA ARG A 489 25.75 5.13 26.44
C ARG A 489 26.21 4.23 25.30
N ALA A 490 25.37 3.28 24.88
CA ALA A 490 25.63 2.37 23.76
C ALA A 490 25.20 2.94 22.40
N LEU A 491 24.54 4.11 22.36
CA LEU A 491 23.79 4.60 21.20
C LEU A 491 24.66 4.71 19.95
N ALA A 492 25.88 5.27 20.08
CA ALA A 492 26.78 5.45 18.95
C ALA A 492 27.16 4.11 18.29
N ASP A 493 27.38 3.05 19.09
CA ASP A 493 27.71 1.71 18.58
C ASP A 493 26.49 1.02 17.98
N LEU A 494 25.32 1.19 18.60
CA LEU A 494 24.06 0.69 18.06
C LEU A 494 23.73 1.35 16.72
N GLN A 495 23.94 2.66 16.58
CA GLN A 495 23.77 3.39 15.33
C GLN A 495 24.80 2.96 14.27
N ALA A 496 26.06 2.76 14.67
CA ALA A 496 27.10 2.26 13.77
C ALA A 496 26.74 0.86 13.24
N PHE A 497 26.34 -0.05 14.12
CA PHE A 497 25.97 -1.41 13.72
C PHE A 497 24.66 -1.45 12.93
N ALA A 498 23.66 -0.62 13.26
CA ALA A 498 22.45 -0.48 12.44
C ALA A 498 22.77 0.01 11.01
N THR A 499 23.73 0.93 10.87
CA THR A 499 24.24 1.36 9.55
C THR A 499 24.90 0.20 8.83
N ARG A 500 25.72 -0.59 9.54
CA ARG A 500 26.40 -1.77 8.97
C ARG A 500 25.41 -2.84 8.50
N ILE A 501 24.32 -3.10 9.22
CA ILE A 501 23.25 -4.00 8.77
C ILE A 501 22.67 -3.51 7.44
N ALA A 502 22.33 -2.22 7.36
CA ALA A 502 21.77 -1.63 6.15
C ALA A 502 22.75 -1.66 4.97
N ASP A 503 24.01 -1.26 5.19
CA ASP A 503 25.06 -1.32 4.18
C ASP A 503 25.28 -2.76 3.68
N GLN A 504 25.36 -3.74 4.58
CA GLN A 504 25.55 -5.15 4.21
C GLN A 504 24.39 -5.70 3.37
N TYR A 505 23.15 -5.35 3.72
CA TYR A 505 21.96 -5.73 2.96
C TYR A 505 22.02 -5.17 1.53
N PHE A 506 22.23 -3.86 1.39
CA PHE A 506 22.21 -3.19 0.09
C PHE A 506 23.41 -3.56 -0.79
N GLU A 507 24.59 -3.76 -0.18
CA GLU A 507 25.79 -4.22 -0.88
C GLU A 507 25.55 -5.59 -1.51
N VAL A 508 25.11 -6.59 -0.73
CA VAL A 508 24.87 -7.95 -1.23
C VAL A 508 23.82 -7.95 -2.35
N CYS A 509 22.75 -7.16 -2.19
CA CYS A 509 21.72 -7.04 -3.22
C CYS A 509 22.27 -6.40 -4.50
N ARG A 510 23.03 -5.29 -4.39
CA ARG A 510 23.67 -4.64 -5.53
C ARG A 510 24.64 -5.58 -6.23
N GLU A 511 25.49 -6.28 -5.49
CA GLU A 511 26.45 -7.24 -6.04
C GLU A 511 25.74 -8.36 -6.81
N ALA A 512 24.64 -8.90 -6.28
CA ALA A 512 23.85 -9.90 -6.99
C ALA A 512 23.29 -9.35 -8.30
N VAL A 513 22.63 -8.18 -8.27
CA VAL A 513 22.07 -7.54 -9.47
C VAL A 513 23.17 -7.26 -10.50
N LYS A 514 24.28 -6.64 -10.10
CA LYS A 514 25.35 -6.26 -11.02
C LYS A 514 26.17 -7.44 -11.54
N LYS A 515 26.26 -8.54 -10.79
CA LYS A 515 26.90 -9.78 -11.25
C LYS A 515 26.15 -10.42 -12.41
N TYR A 516 24.82 -10.47 -12.35
CA TYR A 516 24.01 -11.17 -13.36
C TYR A 516 23.43 -10.23 -14.43
N ALA A 517 23.18 -8.97 -14.10
CA ALA A 517 22.63 -7.95 -14.99
C ALA A 517 23.37 -6.60 -14.82
N PRO A 518 24.65 -6.51 -15.26
CA PRO A 518 25.54 -5.38 -14.96
C PRO A 518 25.02 -4.02 -15.43
N ASN A 519 24.28 -4.01 -16.54
CA ASN A 519 23.76 -2.78 -17.14
C ASN A 519 22.30 -2.48 -16.78
N THR A 520 21.73 -3.19 -15.80
CA THR A 520 20.34 -3.04 -15.37
C THR A 520 20.28 -2.27 -14.04
N LEU A 521 19.31 -1.37 -13.88
CA LEU A 521 19.18 -0.55 -12.68
C LEU A 521 18.82 -1.40 -11.46
N TYR A 522 19.52 -1.19 -10.34
CA TYR A 522 19.09 -1.69 -9.04
C TYR A 522 18.16 -0.66 -8.40
N LEU A 523 16.90 -1.05 -8.19
CA LEU A 523 15.81 -0.17 -7.78
C LEU A 523 15.52 -0.22 -6.26
N GLY A 524 16.38 -0.87 -5.46
CA GLY A 524 16.19 -0.95 -4.01
C GLY A 524 15.10 -1.96 -3.58
N CYS A 525 14.46 -1.68 -2.43
CA CYS A 525 13.63 -2.64 -1.69
C CYS A 525 12.24 -2.13 -1.25
N ARG A 526 11.72 -1.11 -1.92
CA ARG A 526 10.36 -0.55 -1.76
C ARG A 526 10.00 -0.25 -0.29
N PHE A 527 10.57 0.83 0.25
CA PHE A 527 10.34 1.24 1.63
C PHE A 527 8.89 1.68 1.89
N ALA A 528 8.23 1.14 2.92
CA ALA A 528 6.97 1.67 3.47
C ALA A 528 7.16 2.34 4.85
N TRP A 529 7.91 1.68 5.74
CA TRP A 529 8.29 2.20 7.06
C TRP A 529 9.81 2.06 7.20
N VAL A 530 10.51 3.19 7.18
CA VAL A 530 11.98 3.23 7.10
C VAL A 530 12.52 4.40 7.93
N ASN A 531 13.70 4.22 8.53
CA ASN A 531 14.46 5.28 9.18
C ASN A 531 15.50 5.90 8.22
N ASP A 532 15.92 7.12 8.52
CA ASP A 532 16.84 7.89 7.65
C ASP A 532 18.16 7.18 7.37
N ARG A 533 18.66 6.38 8.33
CA ARG A 533 19.92 5.63 8.23
C ARG A 533 19.87 4.53 7.17
N ALA A 534 18.77 3.79 7.09
CA ALA A 534 18.55 2.81 6.03
C ALA A 534 18.46 3.47 4.65
N VAL A 535 17.83 4.65 4.56
CA VAL A 535 17.75 5.43 3.31
C VAL A 535 19.11 5.95 2.86
N GLN A 536 19.91 6.48 3.78
CA GLN A 536 21.29 6.91 3.51
C GLN A 536 22.14 5.75 2.99
N SER A 537 21.96 4.55 3.55
CA SER A 537 22.64 3.34 3.07
C SER A 537 22.16 2.96 1.67
N ALA A 538 20.85 2.96 1.43
CA ALA A 538 20.28 2.70 0.10
C ALA A 538 20.84 3.64 -0.97
N ALA A 539 21.01 4.93 -0.67
CA ALA A 539 21.56 5.92 -1.59
C ALA A 539 23.00 5.64 -2.05
N LYS A 540 23.78 4.88 -1.27
CA LYS A 540 25.15 4.47 -1.66
C LYS A 540 25.16 3.37 -2.72
N TYR A 541 24.11 2.53 -2.77
CA TYR A 541 24.12 1.27 -3.52
C TYR A 541 23.01 1.18 -4.57
N CYS A 542 21.88 1.85 -4.41
CA CYS A 542 20.79 1.80 -5.37
C CYS A 542 21.07 2.77 -6.51
N ASP A 543 20.74 2.38 -7.74
CA ASP A 543 20.75 3.33 -8.86
C ASP A 543 19.50 4.22 -8.84
N VAL A 544 18.39 3.69 -8.29
CA VAL A 544 17.15 4.42 -7.98
C VAL A 544 16.63 3.91 -6.63
N ILE A 545 16.28 4.82 -5.71
CA ILE A 545 15.69 4.44 -4.41
C ILE A 545 14.18 4.30 -4.58
N SER A 546 13.55 3.33 -3.92
CA SER A 546 12.11 3.08 -4.09
C SER A 546 11.31 3.15 -2.80
N TYR A 547 10.11 3.74 -2.87
CA TYR A 547 9.17 3.82 -1.77
C TYR A 547 7.75 3.41 -2.16
N ASN A 548 7.05 2.77 -1.24
CA ASN A 548 5.61 2.56 -1.31
C ASN A 548 4.94 3.66 -0.46
N LEU A 549 4.27 4.61 -1.11
CA LEU A 549 3.72 5.79 -0.45
C LEU A 549 2.23 5.91 -0.74
N TYR A 550 1.42 5.21 0.04
CA TYR A 550 -0.02 5.39 0.09
C TYR A 550 -0.38 6.71 0.76
N ARG A 551 -0.35 7.80 0.01
CA ARG A 551 -0.62 9.20 0.42
C ARG A 551 -1.53 9.85 -0.60
N GLU A 552 -2.11 11.01 -0.27
CA GLU A 552 -2.87 11.79 -1.26
C GLU A 552 -1.95 12.45 -2.29
N SER A 553 -0.76 12.88 -1.88
CA SER A 553 0.23 13.52 -2.74
C SER A 553 1.66 13.22 -2.30
N VAL A 554 2.58 13.31 -3.26
CA VAL A 554 4.04 13.19 -3.08
C VAL A 554 4.82 14.39 -3.63
N ALA A 555 4.14 15.50 -3.97
CA ALA A 555 4.80 16.73 -4.45
C ALA A 555 5.88 17.25 -3.47
N ASN A 556 5.58 17.15 -2.17
CA ASN A 556 6.46 17.59 -1.09
C ASN A 556 7.37 16.48 -0.54
N PHE A 557 7.37 15.28 -1.13
CA PHE A 557 8.28 14.22 -0.72
C PHE A 557 9.74 14.66 -0.90
N ARG A 558 10.58 14.42 0.11
CA ARG A 558 12.02 14.66 0.06
C ARG A 558 12.73 13.50 0.74
N LEU A 559 13.90 13.14 0.21
CA LEU A 559 14.81 12.25 0.92
C LEU A 559 15.39 12.94 2.17
N PRO A 560 15.73 12.17 3.22
CA PRO A 560 16.33 12.71 4.43
C PRO A 560 17.69 13.35 4.15
N ALA A 561 18.12 14.24 5.05
CA ALA A 561 19.39 14.96 4.97
C ALA A 561 19.67 15.65 3.62
N ALA A 562 18.61 16.02 2.88
CA ALA A 562 18.70 16.59 1.53
C ALA A 562 19.51 15.74 0.54
N LEU A 563 19.50 14.42 0.69
CA LEU A 563 20.10 13.50 -0.29
C LEU A 563 19.52 13.75 -1.68
N ASP A 564 20.39 13.92 -2.67
CA ASP A 564 20.03 14.11 -4.06
C ASP A 564 20.19 12.79 -4.84
N ALA A 565 19.13 11.99 -4.90
CA ALA A 565 19.10 10.74 -5.63
C ALA A 565 17.76 10.57 -6.37
N PRO A 566 17.72 9.83 -7.50
CA PRO A 566 16.49 9.51 -8.19
C PRO A 566 15.66 8.54 -7.35
N VAL A 567 14.34 8.79 -7.31
CA VAL A 567 13.39 8.00 -6.52
C VAL A 567 12.24 7.52 -7.39
N ILE A 568 11.79 6.28 -7.19
CA ILE A 568 10.57 5.74 -7.82
C ILE A 568 9.53 5.40 -6.75
N ILE A 569 8.27 5.78 -6.98
CA ILE A 569 7.18 5.29 -6.15
C ILE A 569 6.79 3.90 -6.65
N GLY A 570 7.05 2.89 -5.83
CA GLY A 570 6.74 1.50 -6.11
C GLY A 570 5.26 1.15 -5.97
N GLU A 571 4.54 1.78 -5.05
CA GLU A 571 3.11 1.53 -4.82
C GLU A 571 2.38 2.80 -4.36
N PHE A 572 1.20 3.02 -4.93
CA PHE A 572 0.15 3.88 -4.40
C PHE A 572 -1.20 3.43 -4.99
N HIS A 573 -2.31 3.73 -4.31
CA HIS A 573 -3.66 3.55 -4.84
C HIS A 573 -4.69 4.38 -4.12
N PHE A 574 -5.86 4.45 -4.73
CA PHE A 574 -7.12 4.93 -4.17
C PHE A 574 -8.22 3.95 -4.57
N GLY A 575 -9.22 3.77 -3.72
CA GLY A 575 -10.35 2.91 -4.04
C GLY A 575 -11.69 3.45 -3.56
N ALA A 576 -12.76 2.99 -4.21
CA ALA A 576 -14.13 3.38 -3.90
C ALA A 576 -15.04 2.15 -3.87
N LEU A 577 -16.21 2.27 -3.23
CA LEU A 577 -17.13 1.13 -3.03
C LEU A 577 -18.40 1.19 -3.88
N ASP A 578 -18.50 2.15 -4.81
CA ASP A 578 -19.64 2.31 -5.70
C ASP A 578 -19.71 1.26 -6.83
N ARG A 579 -18.88 0.20 -6.76
CA ARG A 579 -18.78 -0.92 -7.71
C ARG A 579 -18.77 -2.30 -7.04
N GLY A 580 -19.48 -2.45 -5.92
CA GLY A 580 -19.83 -3.76 -5.34
C GLY A 580 -18.76 -4.45 -4.49
N MET A 581 -17.59 -3.84 -4.31
CA MET A 581 -16.54 -4.30 -3.40
C MET A 581 -16.78 -3.83 -1.96
N PHE A 582 -16.08 -4.44 -0.99
CA PHE A 582 -16.32 -4.19 0.44
C PHE A 582 -15.24 -3.37 1.14
N HIS A 583 -14.11 -3.11 0.47
CA HIS A 583 -13.01 -2.37 1.05
C HIS A 583 -12.31 -1.49 0.00
N THR A 584 -12.06 -0.23 0.32
CA THR A 584 -11.45 0.77 -0.59
C THR A 584 -9.94 0.59 -0.74
N GLY A 585 -9.34 -0.19 0.14
CA GLY A 585 -7.89 -0.26 0.29
C GLY A 585 -7.40 0.78 1.28
N LEU A 586 -6.21 1.32 1.03
CA LEU A 586 -5.47 2.14 2.01
C LEU A 586 -5.79 3.63 1.93
N ARG A 587 -6.33 4.09 0.79
CA ARG A 587 -6.86 5.44 0.62
C ARG A 587 -8.24 5.36 -0.01
N ALA A 588 -9.23 5.90 0.68
CA ALA A 588 -10.62 5.86 0.27
C ALA A 588 -10.99 7.11 -0.52
N THR A 589 -11.78 6.93 -1.58
CA THR A 589 -12.52 7.99 -2.27
C THR A 589 -14.02 7.68 -2.23
N ALA A 590 -14.89 8.66 -2.49
CA ALA A 590 -16.32 8.41 -2.39
C ALA A 590 -16.85 7.54 -3.54
N ASN A 591 -16.29 7.70 -4.74
CA ASN A 591 -16.74 7.03 -5.97
C ASN A 591 -15.58 6.90 -6.99
N GLN A 592 -15.85 6.26 -8.14
CA GLN A 592 -14.84 6.08 -9.21
C GLN A 592 -14.37 7.39 -9.86
N GLN A 593 -15.19 8.44 -9.89
CA GLN A 593 -14.77 9.74 -10.43
C GLN A 593 -13.74 10.40 -9.52
N GLU A 594 -14.00 10.47 -8.21
CA GLU A 594 -13.02 10.96 -7.23
C GLU A 594 -11.76 10.10 -7.17
N ARG A 595 -11.90 8.78 -7.38
CA ARG A 595 -10.75 7.86 -7.50
C ARG A 595 -9.81 8.27 -8.64
N ALA A 596 -10.38 8.61 -9.79
CA ALA A 596 -9.63 9.06 -10.95
C ALA A 596 -8.98 10.44 -10.71
N GLU A 597 -9.68 11.36 -10.05
CA GLU A 597 -9.14 12.68 -9.67
C GLU A 597 -7.99 12.58 -8.67
N ALA A 598 -8.13 11.72 -7.66
CA ALA A 598 -7.07 11.45 -6.69
C ALA A 598 -5.82 10.85 -7.35
N TYR A 599 -6.01 9.91 -8.29
CA TYR A 599 -4.94 9.38 -9.12
C TYR A 599 -4.23 10.49 -9.93
N LEU A 600 -4.97 11.37 -10.60
CA LEU A 600 -4.38 12.49 -11.34
C LEU A 600 -3.59 13.41 -10.42
N HIS A 601 -4.17 13.78 -9.26
CA HIS A 601 -3.53 14.65 -8.29
C HIS A 601 -2.20 14.06 -7.79
N TYR A 602 -2.19 12.76 -7.47
CA TYR A 602 -0.99 12.07 -7.02
C TYR A 602 0.11 12.07 -8.11
N VAL A 603 -0.23 11.64 -9.32
CA VAL A 603 0.74 11.52 -10.42
C VAL A 603 1.26 12.89 -10.86
N ARG A 604 0.39 13.92 -10.87
CA ARG A 604 0.81 15.32 -11.08
C ARG A 604 1.81 15.79 -10.04
N GLY A 605 1.52 15.56 -8.76
CA GLY A 605 2.45 15.87 -7.68
C GLY A 605 3.78 15.14 -7.83
N ALA A 606 3.76 13.89 -8.31
CA ALA A 606 4.98 13.14 -8.58
C ALA A 606 5.79 13.72 -9.75
N LEU A 607 5.13 14.12 -10.85
CA LEU A 607 5.78 14.74 -12.01
C LEU A 607 6.39 16.11 -11.69
N GLU A 608 5.82 16.85 -10.74
CA GLU A 608 6.35 18.14 -10.28
C GLU A 608 7.55 17.99 -9.33
N ASN A 609 7.71 16.83 -8.70
CA ASN A 609 8.81 16.57 -7.76
C ASN A 609 10.14 16.34 -8.52
N PRO A 610 11.23 17.06 -8.21
CA PRO A 610 12.49 16.94 -8.95
C PRO A 610 13.19 15.58 -8.77
N GLN A 611 12.93 14.85 -7.69
CA GLN A 611 13.59 13.57 -7.40
C GLN A 611 12.85 12.37 -8.00
N LEU A 612 11.54 12.49 -8.23
CA LEU A 612 10.72 11.35 -8.64
C LEU A 612 10.82 11.08 -10.15
N VAL A 613 11.23 9.86 -10.50
CA VAL A 613 11.41 9.40 -11.89
C VAL A 613 10.30 8.47 -12.38
N GLY A 614 9.32 8.17 -11.52
CA GLY A 614 8.18 7.33 -11.87
C GLY A 614 7.26 7.02 -10.70
N THR A 615 6.07 6.51 -11.02
CA THR A 615 5.11 5.95 -10.07
C THR A 615 4.46 4.69 -10.63
N HIS A 616 4.33 3.65 -9.81
CA HIS A 616 3.59 2.44 -10.12
C HIS A 616 2.33 2.33 -9.27
N TRP A 617 1.17 2.23 -9.93
CA TRP A 617 -0.13 2.01 -9.30
C TRP A 617 -0.24 0.58 -8.78
N PHE A 618 -0.71 0.38 -7.55
CA PHE A 618 -1.02 -0.96 -7.04
C PHE A 618 -2.55 -1.17 -7.05
N GLN A 619 -3.15 -1.92 -7.98
CA GLN A 619 -2.58 -2.83 -8.96
C GLN A 619 -3.48 -2.97 -10.21
N PHE A 620 -3.13 -3.83 -11.18
CA PHE A 620 -3.81 -3.95 -12.48
C PHE A 620 -5.30 -4.33 -12.40
N GLY A 621 -5.63 -5.33 -11.59
CA GLY A 621 -7.00 -5.78 -11.39
C GLY A 621 -7.40 -5.76 -9.91
N ASP A 622 -8.69 -5.65 -9.66
CA ASP A 622 -9.24 -5.72 -8.31
C ASP A 622 -8.81 -7.01 -7.61
N GLN A 623 -8.65 -6.92 -6.29
CA GLN A 623 -8.50 -8.12 -5.49
C GLN A 623 -9.83 -8.88 -5.44
N ALA A 624 -9.80 -10.16 -5.06
CA ALA A 624 -11.04 -10.91 -4.89
C ALA A 624 -11.97 -10.24 -3.88
N THR A 625 -13.28 -10.19 -4.16
CA THR A 625 -14.28 -9.63 -3.23
C THR A 625 -14.23 -10.31 -1.86
N THR A 626 -13.91 -11.61 -1.82
CA THR A 626 -13.72 -12.40 -0.60
C THR A 626 -12.29 -12.44 -0.07
N GLY A 627 -11.40 -11.60 -0.58
CA GLY A 627 -10.08 -11.39 -0.02
C GLY A 627 -9.05 -12.46 -0.37
N ARG A 628 -7.78 -12.06 -0.26
CA ARG A 628 -6.60 -12.93 -0.39
C ARG A 628 -6.33 -13.68 0.92
N GLY A 629 -5.21 -14.41 0.99
CA GLY A 629 -4.80 -15.15 2.19
C GLY A 629 -4.65 -14.30 3.47
N ASP A 630 -4.29 -13.02 3.32
CA ASP A 630 -4.19 -12.02 4.39
C ASP A 630 -5.49 -11.22 4.63
N GLY A 631 -6.56 -11.58 3.92
CA GLY A 631 -7.88 -10.97 3.97
C GLY A 631 -8.05 -9.69 3.13
N GLU A 632 -7.03 -9.16 2.47
CA GLU A 632 -7.20 -7.96 1.64
C GLU A 632 -8.18 -8.22 0.48
N ASN A 633 -9.24 -7.40 0.40
CA ASN A 633 -10.31 -7.47 -0.62
C ASN A 633 -10.62 -6.08 -1.21
N TYR A 634 -9.58 -5.43 -1.73
CA TYR A 634 -9.57 -4.02 -2.08
C TYR A 634 -10.09 -3.74 -3.50
N GLN A 635 -10.86 -2.66 -3.65
CA GLN A 635 -11.26 -2.05 -4.93
C GLN A 635 -10.19 -1.08 -5.42
N ILE A 636 -9.14 -1.61 -6.03
CA ILE A 636 -7.91 -0.87 -6.40
C ILE A 636 -7.42 -1.21 -7.81
N GLY A 637 -8.17 -1.97 -8.61
CA GLY A 637 -7.85 -2.36 -9.97
C GLY A 637 -8.17 -1.31 -11.00
N PHE A 638 -7.41 -1.25 -12.10
CA PHE A 638 -7.89 -0.62 -13.34
C PHE A 638 -8.94 -1.50 -14.03
N LEU A 639 -8.94 -2.79 -13.70
CA LEU A 639 -9.92 -3.78 -14.11
C LEU A 639 -10.70 -4.31 -12.92
N ASP A 640 -11.98 -4.59 -13.12
CA ASP A 640 -12.78 -5.38 -12.18
C ASP A 640 -12.41 -6.88 -12.23
N ILE A 641 -13.03 -7.68 -11.36
CA ILE A 641 -12.78 -9.14 -11.28
C ILE A 641 -13.17 -9.90 -12.56
N CYS A 642 -13.97 -9.27 -13.43
CA CYS A 642 -14.48 -9.79 -14.70
C CYS A 642 -13.68 -9.30 -15.92
N ASP A 643 -12.47 -8.77 -15.71
CA ASP A 643 -11.60 -8.23 -16.77
C ASP A 643 -12.24 -7.02 -17.49
N THR A 644 -12.90 -6.13 -16.74
CA THR A 644 -13.59 -4.97 -17.31
C THR A 644 -12.93 -3.66 -16.88
N PRO A 645 -12.49 -2.83 -17.84
CA PRO A 645 -12.02 -1.46 -17.65
C PRO A 645 -12.92 -0.59 -16.75
N TYR A 646 -12.33 0.11 -15.78
CA TYR A 646 -12.96 1.26 -15.12
C TYR A 646 -12.76 2.53 -15.97
N PRO A 647 -13.81 3.05 -16.66
CA PRO A 647 -13.64 4.09 -17.66
C PRO A 647 -13.13 5.42 -17.09
N GLU A 648 -13.48 5.76 -15.84
CA GLU A 648 -13.12 7.01 -15.18
C GLU A 648 -11.60 7.13 -15.00
N ILE A 649 -10.98 6.08 -14.44
CA ILE A 649 -9.54 6.07 -14.20
C ILE A 649 -8.75 5.89 -15.50
N ILE A 650 -9.27 5.12 -16.47
CA ILE A 650 -8.61 4.93 -17.77
C ILE A 650 -8.58 6.23 -18.58
N THR A 651 -9.69 6.96 -18.64
CA THR A 651 -9.75 8.27 -19.29
C THR A 651 -8.73 9.23 -18.68
N THR A 652 -8.60 9.20 -17.35
CA THR A 652 -7.65 10.05 -16.64
C THR A 652 -6.20 9.61 -16.85
N SER A 653 -5.93 8.30 -16.87
CA SER A 653 -4.61 7.74 -17.16
C SER A 653 -4.14 8.10 -18.57
N ARG A 654 -5.03 8.06 -19.56
CA ARG A 654 -4.75 8.53 -20.93
C ARG A 654 -4.30 9.97 -20.96
N LYS A 655 -5.01 10.84 -20.24
CA LYS A 655 -4.65 12.25 -20.11
C LYS A 655 -3.26 12.42 -19.50
N VAL A 656 -2.91 11.63 -18.48
CA VAL A 656 -1.56 11.62 -17.92
C VAL A 656 -0.54 11.22 -18.97
N GLY A 657 -0.72 10.08 -19.64
CA GLY A 657 0.25 9.60 -20.63
C GLY A 657 0.49 10.56 -21.80
N GLN A 658 -0.55 11.27 -22.24
CA GLN A 658 -0.46 12.29 -23.30
C GLN A 658 0.29 13.56 -22.88
N GLN A 659 0.33 13.87 -21.58
CA GLN A 659 0.81 15.18 -21.09
C GLN A 659 2.02 15.08 -20.16
N MET A 660 2.35 13.91 -19.61
CA MET A 660 3.33 13.75 -18.53
C MET A 660 4.69 14.38 -18.85
N TYR A 661 5.16 14.25 -20.09
CA TYR A 661 6.44 14.84 -20.51
C TYR A 661 6.41 16.35 -20.68
N ARG A 662 5.24 16.95 -20.95
CA ARG A 662 5.09 18.42 -20.97
C ARG A 662 4.93 19.00 -19.58
N TRP A 663 4.35 18.21 -18.67
CA TRP A 663 4.12 18.60 -17.29
C TRP A 663 5.37 18.55 -16.43
N ARG A 664 6.28 17.61 -16.75
CA ARG A 664 7.58 17.47 -16.09
C ARG A 664 8.62 18.34 -16.77
#